data_AF-A0A7S4KVY7-F1
#
_entry.id   AF-A0A7S4KVY7-F1
#
_cell.length_a   1.000
_cell.length_b   1.000
_cell.length_c   1.000
_cell.angle_alpha   90.00
_cell.angle_beta   90.00
_cell.angle_gamma   90.00
#
_symmetry.space_group_name_H-M   'P 1'
#
loop_
_entity.id
_entity.type
_entity.pdbx_description
1 polymer ?
#
loop_
_entity_poly.entity_id
_entity_poly.type
_entity_poly.pdbx_seq_one_letter_code
_entity_poly.pdbx_strand_id
1 'polypeptide(L)'
;TKSDKKNDPSDYLDKSQKQAKDFWDQVVKPFDQQNKNASSSSSPSSSSSSSSSSSSSSSGKPLPFWMIPALFAVVTGAVYVISEFTTLEMHSFQYLSNELFETQHEKIDRIVVEGNRAHVYMKEHPRYPECTIHTGDRETFEKKLIHAQRDLGIPPSKLVPVIWSDESSSPGILLPMILLGIWVFIAMADFKQKGNSSLFESMGPINSLAKRAKFGGKRPKIAFADVAGLEEAKEECMEFVSFLKDPKKYSRLGARIPKGALLVGPPGTGKTLLAKAIAGESRVPFYSIAGSEFMELFVGVGPARVRKLFKEAQESAPSIIFIDEIDSVGGKRSQSNIGGNEEKDNTLNQLLVEMDGFGTHEEVIVFAGTNRVDMLDPALLRAGRFDRQITVGLPDIKGRRAIFNVHLRPLTTTLDKDTVAKKMATLTPGMSGADIANVCNEAALIAARNKKEEVDMQSFEQAVERVLGGLEKRSTVLSKEERKKVAYHEAGHAVVGWFLEHADPLLKVSIVPRGSSALGYAQLQTSDRFLMTKEQLMDQMCLALGGRVAELMHFGEVSSGAQDDLEKVTQSAYSQVMMYGLNEKIGPLSYPSSEESQVEKIYSQATSHMIDMEARKIIASAFEKTTNLLEEKKDLVMKVGEELLEKEVLSRDDMILLAGPRPFKQTTTYDEFLDASIAPTKEGETEEKEEKEKKRKRRK
;
A
#
# COMPACT_ATOMS: atom_id res chain seq x y z
N THR A 1 -38.57 56.93 28.98
CA THR A 1 -38.97 58.00 28.03
C THR A 1 -37.88 58.14 26.99
N LYS A 2 -38.14 57.79 25.72
CA LYS A 2 -37.17 57.84 24.59
C LYS A 2 -35.90 56.94 24.75
N SER A 3 -35.30 56.38 23.71
CA SER A 3 -35.80 56.12 22.33
C SER A 3 -34.84 55.18 21.59
N ASP A 4 -35.28 53.95 21.30
CA ASP A 4 -34.56 53.08 20.36
C ASP A 4 -35.04 53.32 18.93
N LYS A 5 -34.10 53.63 18.02
CA LYS A 5 -34.32 53.54 16.57
C LYS A 5 -33.63 52.30 16.05
N LYS A 6 -34.36 51.49 15.28
CA LYS A 6 -33.81 50.35 14.55
C LYS A 6 -32.88 50.83 13.44
N ASN A 7 -31.79 50.10 13.20
CA ASN A 7 -31.06 50.18 11.93
C ASN A 7 -31.81 49.34 10.88
N ASP A 8 -31.84 49.82 9.64
CA ASP A 8 -32.56 49.20 8.52
C ASP A 8 -31.57 48.54 7.55
N PRO A 9 -31.79 47.30 7.04
CA PRO A 9 -30.79 46.59 6.23
C PRO A 9 -30.43 47.26 4.89
N SER A 10 -31.28 48.14 4.38
CA SER A 10 -31.05 48.91 3.15
C SER A 10 -29.79 49.78 3.20
N ASP A 11 -29.44 50.30 4.38
CA ASP A 11 -28.30 51.21 4.61
C ASP A 11 -26.92 50.50 4.52
N TYR A 12 -26.89 49.17 4.35
CA TYR A 12 -25.69 48.40 4.00
C TYR A 12 -25.54 48.17 2.49
N LEU A 13 -26.64 47.96 1.77
CA LEU A 13 -26.65 47.75 0.31
C LEU A 13 -26.23 49.02 -0.45
N ASP A 14 -26.72 50.19 -0.03
CA ASP A 14 -26.36 51.45 -0.70
C ASP A 14 -24.85 51.78 -0.51
N LYS A 15 -24.28 51.45 0.65
CA LYS A 15 -22.84 51.61 0.92
C LYS A 15 -21.96 50.68 0.07
N SER A 16 -22.36 49.42 -0.12
CA SER A 16 -21.59 48.48 -0.95
C SER A 16 -21.67 48.84 -2.44
N GLN A 17 -22.83 49.26 -2.95
CA GLN A 17 -22.95 49.76 -4.32
C GLN A 17 -22.12 51.02 -4.56
N LYS A 18 -22.05 51.92 -3.58
CA LYS A 18 -21.22 53.13 -3.66
C LYS A 18 -19.72 52.80 -3.71
N GLN A 19 -19.24 51.90 -2.85
CA GLN A 19 -17.85 51.42 -2.88
C GLN A 19 -17.49 50.73 -4.21
N ALA A 20 -18.40 49.90 -4.75
CA ALA A 20 -18.19 49.25 -6.05
C ALA A 20 -18.10 50.27 -7.21
N LYS A 21 -18.87 51.35 -7.14
CA LYS A 21 -18.86 52.44 -8.13
C LYS A 21 -17.60 53.30 -8.05
N ASP A 22 -17.19 53.67 -6.84
CA ASP A 22 -15.95 54.42 -6.60
C ASP A 22 -14.71 53.65 -7.09
N PHE A 23 -14.70 52.32 -6.90
CA PHE A 23 -13.66 51.43 -7.45
C PHE A 23 -13.62 51.44 -8.99
N TRP A 24 -14.78 51.36 -9.65
CA TRP A 24 -14.88 51.38 -11.12
C TRP A 24 -14.33 52.70 -11.69
N ASP A 25 -14.75 53.82 -11.12
CA ASP A 25 -14.39 55.16 -11.59
C ASP A 25 -12.91 55.51 -11.33
N GLN A 26 -12.31 55.02 -10.23
CA GLN A 26 -10.90 55.27 -9.91
C GLN A 26 -9.91 54.33 -10.61
N VAL A 27 -10.25 53.05 -10.79
CA VAL A 27 -9.29 52.03 -11.24
C VAL A 27 -9.39 51.73 -12.73
N VAL A 28 -10.61 51.62 -13.28
CA VAL A 28 -10.81 51.03 -14.63
C VAL A 28 -10.82 52.10 -15.73
N LYS A 29 -11.47 53.25 -15.49
CA LYS A 29 -11.54 54.35 -16.48
C LYS A 29 -10.17 54.91 -16.92
N PRO A 30 -9.16 55.10 -16.05
CA PRO A 30 -7.84 55.59 -16.49
C PRO A 30 -7.11 54.63 -17.44
N PHE A 31 -7.27 53.32 -17.22
CA PHE A 31 -6.62 52.26 -18.01
C PHE A 31 -7.10 52.28 -19.47
N ASP A 32 -8.40 52.53 -19.67
CA ASP A 32 -9.05 52.58 -20.99
C ASP A 32 -8.73 53.87 -21.78
N GLN A 33 -8.19 54.90 -21.13
CA GLN A 33 -7.63 56.09 -21.80
C GLN A 33 -6.15 55.90 -22.19
N GLN A 34 -5.35 55.17 -21.40
CA GLN A 34 -3.94 54.90 -21.77
C GLN A 34 -3.82 54.12 -23.09
N ASN A 35 -4.64 53.09 -23.28
CA ASN A 35 -4.63 52.30 -24.53
C ASN A 35 -5.05 53.09 -25.78
N LYS A 36 -5.84 54.16 -25.64
CA LYS A 36 -6.32 54.96 -26.79
C LYS A 36 -5.31 55.97 -27.31
N ASN A 37 -4.28 56.31 -26.53
CA ASN A 37 -3.21 57.22 -26.94
C ASN A 37 -1.99 56.51 -27.56
N ALA A 38 -1.95 55.17 -27.55
CA ALA A 38 -0.84 54.37 -28.05
C ALA A 38 -0.87 54.09 -29.57
N SER A 39 -1.98 54.41 -30.25
CA SER A 39 -2.24 53.97 -31.64
C SER A 39 -1.98 55.02 -32.73
N SER A 40 -1.34 56.15 -32.41
CA SER A 40 -1.20 57.29 -33.33
C SER A 40 0.21 57.88 -33.46
N SER A 41 1.18 57.12 -33.99
CA SER A 41 2.43 57.68 -34.52
C SER A 41 3.17 56.77 -35.53
N SER A 42 3.96 57.41 -36.42
CA SER A 42 5.01 56.87 -37.31
C SER A 42 4.68 55.83 -38.41
N SER A 43 4.55 56.34 -39.64
CA SER A 43 5.22 55.80 -40.86
C SER A 43 6.71 56.27 -40.89
N PRO A 44 7.58 56.05 -41.92
CA PRO A 44 7.36 55.44 -43.25
C PRO A 44 8.53 54.59 -43.88
N SER A 45 8.30 54.11 -45.11
CA SER A 45 9.31 53.80 -46.18
C SER A 45 10.16 52.51 -46.01
N SER A 46 10.73 51.87 -47.05
CA SER A 46 10.85 52.20 -48.50
C SER A 46 10.94 50.92 -49.39
N SER A 47 10.78 51.08 -50.73
CA SER A 47 11.29 50.29 -51.89
C SER A 47 11.71 48.80 -51.77
N SER A 48 11.56 47.90 -52.77
CA SER A 48 10.94 47.85 -54.12
C SER A 48 11.17 46.40 -54.68
N SER A 49 10.83 45.90 -55.90
CA SER A 49 10.01 46.28 -57.08
C SER A 49 9.93 45.08 -58.06
N SER A 50 8.84 44.94 -58.85
CA SER A 50 8.68 44.05 -60.06
C SER A 50 8.84 42.54 -59.89
N SER A 51 8.26 41.63 -60.71
CA SER A 51 7.10 41.57 -61.64
C SER A 51 6.83 40.05 -61.89
N SER A 52 5.70 39.52 -62.35
CA SER A 52 4.83 39.93 -63.47
C SER A 52 3.44 39.21 -63.44
N SER A 53 2.63 39.46 -64.48
CA SER A 53 1.33 38.84 -64.87
C SER A 53 1.16 37.31 -64.59
N SER A 54 -0.04 36.74 -64.44
CA SER A 54 -1.21 36.91 -65.33
C SER A 54 -2.54 36.28 -64.83
N SER A 55 -3.61 36.52 -65.59
CA SER A 55 -4.90 35.79 -65.62
C SER A 55 -5.91 36.02 -64.48
N SER A 56 -7.18 35.74 -64.77
CA SER A 56 -8.35 36.21 -64.01
C SER A 56 -9.40 35.12 -63.81
N SER A 57 -9.89 34.95 -62.58
CA SER A 57 -11.18 34.30 -62.31
C SER A 57 -11.80 34.86 -61.02
N SER A 58 -13.10 35.18 -61.06
CA SER A 58 -13.82 35.76 -59.93
C SER A 58 -14.28 34.68 -58.95
N SER A 59 -13.43 34.34 -57.98
CA SER A 59 -13.84 33.57 -56.79
C SER A 59 -14.30 34.51 -55.67
N GLY A 60 -15.39 34.14 -54.99
CA GLY A 60 -15.78 34.81 -53.74
C GLY A 60 -14.67 34.61 -52.71
N LYS A 61 -14.09 35.71 -52.20
CA LYS A 61 -12.99 35.62 -51.23
C LYS A 61 -13.48 34.87 -49.97
N PRO A 62 -12.78 33.82 -49.49
CA PRO A 62 -13.09 33.23 -48.21
C PRO A 62 -12.94 34.27 -47.09
N LEU A 63 -13.71 34.11 -46.02
CA LEU A 63 -13.59 34.96 -44.83
C LEU A 63 -12.14 34.92 -44.31
N PRO A 64 -11.52 36.06 -43.97
CA PRO A 64 -10.13 36.09 -43.56
C PRO A 64 -9.97 35.32 -42.24
N PHE A 65 -8.92 34.49 -42.16
CA PHE A 65 -8.75 33.44 -41.15
C PHE A 65 -8.99 33.87 -39.68
N TRP A 66 -8.67 35.12 -39.34
CA TRP A 66 -8.86 35.70 -38.00
C TRP A 66 -10.34 35.91 -37.60
N MET A 67 -11.26 36.01 -38.57
CA MET A 67 -12.70 36.13 -38.32
C MET A 67 -13.32 34.81 -37.84
N ILE A 68 -12.68 33.66 -38.12
CA ILE A 68 -13.21 32.34 -37.77
C ILE A 68 -13.17 32.10 -36.24
N PRO A 69 -12.05 32.39 -35.53
CA PRO A 69 -12.04 32.44 -34.06
C PRO A 69 -13.08 33.41 -33.46
N ALA A 70 -13.28 34.58 -34.08
CA ALA A 70 -14.28 35.54 -33.60
C ALA A 70 -15.72 35.00 -33.74
N LEU A 71 -16.04 34.37 -34.88
CA LEU A 71 -17.33 33.71 -35.08
C LEU A 71 -17.53 32.54 -34.11
N PHE A 72 -16.48 31.73 -33.88
CA PHE A 72 -16.51 30.62 -32.93
C PHE A 72 -16.76 31.13 -31.50
N ALA A 73 -16.06 32.19 -31.07
CA ALA A 73 -16.26 32.81 -29.76
C ALA A 73 -17.67 33.38 -29.57
N VAL A 74 -18.26 33.97 -30.62
CA VAL A 74 -19.67 34.41 -30.61
C VAL A 74 -20.64 33.23 -30.51
N VAL A 75 -20.38 32.12 -31.21
CA VAL A 75 -21.21 30.91 -31.13
C VAL A 75 -21.09 30.22 -29.76
N THR A 76 -19.88 30.05 -29.21
CA THR A 76 -19.73 29.49 -27.85
C THR A 76 -20.28 30.43 -26.78
N GLY A 77 -20.14 31.75 -26.95
CA GLY A 77 -20.76 32.73 -26.06
C GLY A 77 -22.29 32.67 -26.11
N ALA A 78 -22.88 32.53 -27.30
CA ALA A 78 -24.32 32.34 -27.45
C ALA A 78 -24.81 31.02 -26.84
N VAL A 79 -24.09 29.91 -27.06
CA VAL A 79 -24.42 28.61 -26.43
C VAL A 79 -24.30 28.69 -24.91
N TYR A 80 -23.27 29.36 -24.38
CA TYR A 80 -23.09 29.58 -22.94
C TYR A 80 -24.26 30.38 -22.37
N VAL A 81 -24.60 31.54 -22.95
CA VAL A 81 -25.74 32.37 -22.52
C VAL A 81 -27.07 31.61 -22.62
N ILE A 82 -27.28 30.78 -23.64
CA ILE A 82 -28.49 29.93 -23.74
C ILE A 82 -28.52 28.86 -22.64
N SER A 83 -27.38 28.26 -22.28
CA SER A 83 -27.28 27.31 -21.17
C SER A 83 -27.49 27.96 -19.79
N GLU A 84 -27.09 29.22 -19.64
CA GLU A 84 -27.29 30.02 -18.43
C GLU A 84 -28.74 30.53 -18.32
N PHE A 85 -29.38 30.84 -19.44
CA PHE A 85 -30.80 31.23 -19.50
C PHE A 85 -31.78 30.04 -19.32
N THR A 86 -31.28 28.80 -19.30
CA THR A 86 -32.11 27.59 -19.11
C THR A 86 -31.98 26.97 -17.72
N THR A 87 -31.36 27.67 -16.76
CA THR A 87 -31.38 27.27 -15.34
C THR A 87 -32.74 27.57 -14.71
N LEU A 88 -33.67 26.62 -14.80
CA LEU A 88 -34.87 26.60 -13.95
C LEU A 88 -34.47 26.58 -12.47
N GLU A 89 -35.25 27.26 -11.62
CA GLU A 89 -35.02 27.25 -10.17
C GLU A 89 -35.07 25.81 -9.63
N MET A 90 -34.13 25.46 -8.75
CA MET A 90 -34.05 24.12 -8.17
C MET A 90 -34.79 24.07 -6.83
N HIS A 91 -35.91 23.36 -6.80
CA HIS A 91 -36.74 23.20 -5.62
C HIS A 91 -36.32 21.96 -4.80
N SER A 92 -36.60 21.99 -3.49
CA SER A 92 -36.36 20.84 -2.61
C SER A 92 -37.45 19.78 -2.77
N PHE A 93 -37.17 18.53 -2.37
CA PHE A 93 -38.17 17.45 -2.40
C PHE A 93 -39.46 17.79 -1.62
N GLN A 94 -39.36 18.62 -0.58
CA GLN A 94 -40.50 19.07 0.22
C GLN A 94 -41.53 19.86 -0.60
N TYR A 95 -41.07 20.59 -1.64
CA TYR A 95 -41.93 21.33 -2.57
C TYR A 95 -42.75 20.39 -3.46
N LEU A 96 -42.12 19.30 -3.94
CA LEU A 96 -42.79 18.27 -4.73
C LEU A 96 -43.91 17.58 -3.92
N SER A 97 -43.62 17.17 -2.68
CA SER A 97 -44.58 16.48 -1.83
C SER A 97 -45.74 17.38 -1.39
N ASN A 98 -45.45 18.55 -0.85
CA ASN A 98 -46.43 19.37 -0.14
C ASN A 98 -47.16 20.38 -1.04
N GLU A 99 -46.63 20.74 -2.22
CA GLU A 99 -47.26 21.74 -3.09
C GLU A 99 -47.81 21.09 -4.36
N LEU A 100 -46.98 20.41 -5.16
CA LEU A 100 -47.44 19.78 -6.40
C LEU A 100 -48.37 18.58 -6.17
N PHE A 101 -47.98 17.61 -5.32
CA PHE A 101 -48.79 16.41 -5.13
C PHE A 101 -50.06 16.66 -4.29
N GLU A 102 -50.01 17.48 -3.24
CA GLU A 102 -51.23 17.84 -2.48
C GLU A 102 -52.25 18.62 -3.33
N THR A 103 -51.82 19.61 -4.12
CA THR A 103 -52.75 20.52 -4.81
C THR A 103 -53.09 20.13 -6.26
N GLN A 104 -52.20 19.45 -6.99
CA GLN A 104 -52.33 19.27 -8.46
C GLN A 104 -51.93 17.87 -8.98
N HIS A 105 -51.95 16.81 -8.16
CA HIS A 105 -51.53 15.45 -8.60
C HIS A 105 -52.16 14.95 -9.90
N GLU A 106 -53.45 15.23 -10.18
CA GLU A 106 -54.09 14.80 -11.44
C GLU A 106 -53.55 15.50 -12.69
N LYS A 107 -52.91 16.67 -12.56
CA LYS A 107 -52.31 17.41 -13.68
C LYS A 107 -50.92 16.95 -14.07
N ILE A 108 -50.20 16.25 -13.20
CA ILE A 108 -48.85 15.74 -13.49
C ILE A 108 -48.96 14.63 -14.56
N ASP A 109 -48.12 14.71 -15.59
CA ASP A 109 -48.06 13.73 -16.68
C ASP A 109 -47.00 12.66 -16.41
N ARG A 110 -45.77 13.11 -16.11
CA ARG A 110 -44.60 12.26 -15.87
C ARG A 110 -43.52 13.03 -15.11
N ILE A 111 -42.64 12.28 -14.45
CA ILE A 111 -41.38 12.79 -13.90
C ILE A 111 -40.25 12.14 -14.70
N VAL A 112 -39.37 12.94 -15.29
CA VAL A 112 -38.19 12.47 -16.03
C VAL A 112 -36.97 12.71 -15.15
N VAL A 113 -36.11 11.70 -14.98
CA VAL A 113 -34.91 11.82 -14.14
C VAL A 113 -33.66 11.72 -15.01
N GLU A 114 -32.89 12.80 -15.02
CA GLU A 114 -31.63 12.97 -15.75
C GLU A 114 -30.50 13.12 -14.70
N GLY A 115 -29.72 12.05 -14.53
CA GLY A 115 -28.65 11.99 -13.52
C GLY A 115 -29.18 12.26 -12.10
N ASN A 116 -28.77 13.40 -11.52
CA ASN A 116 -29.10 13.82 -10.16
C ASN A 116 -30.22 14.89 -10.12
N ARG A 117 -31.04 14.98 -11.18
CA ARG A 117 -32.15 15.94 -11.32
C ARG A 117 -33.43 15.26 -11.80
N ALA A 118 -34.54 15.56 -11.15
CA ALA A 118 -35.88 15.19 -11.57
C ALA A 118 -36.61 16.42 -12.16
N HIS A 119 -37.09 16.26 -13.38
CA HIS A 119 -37.83 17.25 -14.16
C HIS A 119 -39.31 16.86 -14.19
N VAL A 120 -40.19 17.71 -13.68
CA VAL A 120 -41.64 17.43 -13.60
C VAL A 120 -42.37 18.04 -14.78
N TYR A 121 -43.18 17.25 -15.47
CA TYR A 121 -43.99 17.72 -16.60
C TYR A 121 -45.48 17.64 -16.26
N MET A 122 -46.21 18.75 -16.43
CA MET A 122 -47.67 18.77 -16.37
C MET A 122 -48.32 18.57 -17.75
N LYS A 123 -49.54 18.02 -17.74
CA LYS A 123 -50.36 17.72 -18.93
C LYS A 123 -50.71 18.96 -19.75
N GLU A 124 -50.72 20.14 -19.12
CA GLU A 124 -50.98 21.42 -19.79
C GLU A 124 -49.77 21.88 -20.63
N HIS A 125 -48.54 21.54 -20.23
CA HIS A 125 -47.29 21.96 -20.89
C HIS A 125 -46.29 20.81 -21.11
N PRO A 126 -46.64 19.74 -21.87
CA PRO A 126 -45.87 18.50 -21.96
C PRO A 126 -44.52 18.58 -22.73
N ARG A 127 -44.04 19.79 -23.05
CA ARG A 127 -42.77 20.06 -23.75
C ARG A 127 -41.70 20.72 -22.88
N TYR A 128 -42.06 21.35 -21.77
CA TYR A 128 -41.13 22.05 -20.88
C TYR A 128 -41.38 21.58 -19.45
N PRO A 129 -40.34 21.25 -18.66
CA PRO A 129 -40.52 20.90 -17.27
C PRO A 129 -40.84 22.16 -16.45
N GLU A 130 -41.79 22.04 -15.53
CA GLU A 130 -42.32 23.17 -14.76
C GLU A 130 -41.45 23.47 -13.53
N CYS A 131 -40.87 22.42 -12.93
CA CYS A 131 -39.86 22.55 -11.88
C CYS A 131 -38.77 21.48 -12.02
N THR A 132 -37.61 21.75 -11.43
CA THR A 132 -36.47 20.82 -11.35
C THR A 132 -36.11 20.59 -9.88
N ILE A 133 -35.92 19.32 -9.49
CA ILE A 133 -35.67 18.90 -8.11
C ILE A 133 -34.40 18.05 -8.05
N HIS A 134 -33.57 18.25 -7.03
CA HIS A 134 -32.39 17.43 -6.80
C HIS A 134 -32.77 16.06 -6.22
N THR A 135 -32.41 14.96 -6.88
CA THR A 135 -32.86 13.61 -6.51
C THR A 135 -32.04 12.98 -5.37
N GLY A 136 -30.71 13.16 -5.38
CA GLY A 136 -29.81 12.39 -4.52
C GLY A 136 -29.74 10.92 -4.94
N ASP A 137 -29.50 10.03 -3.97
CA ASP A 137 -29.40 8.59 -4.25
C ASP A 137 -30.70 8.02 -4.82
N ARG A 138 -30.60 7.44 -6.03
CA ARG A 138 -31.67 6.85 -6.84
C ARG A 138 -32.69 6.05 -6.02
N GLU A 139 -32.23 5.09 -5.25
CA GLU A 139 -33.11 4.25 -4.42
C GLU A 139 -33.85 5.02 -3.34
N THR A 140 -33.23 6.03 -2.73
CA THR A 140 -33.87 6.82 -1.68
C THR A 140 -34.89 7.79 -2.24
N PHE A 141 -34.66 8.33 -3.45
CA PHE A 141 -35.64 9.15 -4.15
C PHE A 141 -36.88 8.33 -4.52
N GLU A 142 -36.69 7.15 -5.13
CA GLU A 142 -37.78 6.26 -5.51
C GLU A 142 -38.60 5.79 -4.30
N LYS A 143 -37.94 5.36 -3.21
CA LYS A 143 -38.62 4.97 -1.96
C LYS A 143 -39.44 6.12 -1.35
N LYS A 144 -38.91 7.36 -1.36
CA LYS A 144 -39.65 8.55 -0.89
C LYS A 144 -40.84 8.90 -1.78
N LEU A 145 -40.67 8.85 -3.11
CA LEU A 145 -41.72 9.17 -4.08
C LEU A 145 -42.88 8.17 -4.04
N ILE A 146 -42.59 6.89 -3.81
CA ILE A 146 -43.60 5.83 -3.63
C ILE A 146 -44.31 5.99 -2.28
N HIS A 147 -43.62 6.42 -1.22
CA HIS A 147 -44.25 6.68 0.08
C HIS A 147 -45.22 7.86 -0.02
N ALA A 148 -44.78 9.01 -0.53
CA ALA A 148 -45.60 10.22 -0.66
C ALA A 148 -46.89 9.99 -1.49
N GLN A 149 -46.80 9.26 -2.61
CA GLN A 149 -47.99 8.93 -3.41
C GLN A 149 -48.96 7.98 -2.71
N ARG A 150 -48.48 7.11 -1.79
CA ARG A 150 -49.33 6.24 -0.97
C ARG A 150 -49.98 6.98 0.19
N ASP A 151 -49.25 7.89 0.83
CA ASP A 151 -49.76 8.69 1.96
C ASP A 151 -50.90 9.62 1.51
N LEU A 152 -50.85 10.08 0.26
CA LEU A 152 -51.92 10.83 -0.42
C LEU A 152 -53.03 9.95 -1.01
N GLY A 153 -53.01 8.63 -0.77
CA GLY A 153 -54.09 7.71 -1.13
C GLY A 153 -54.28 7.48 -2.64
N ILE A 154 -53.29 7.79 -3.48
CA ILE A 154 -53.40 7.66 -4.94
C ILE A 154 -53.55 6.16 -5.32
N PRO A 155 -54.62 5.77 -6.05
CA PRO A 155 -54.83 4.37 -6.41
C PRO A 155 -53.73 3.88 -7.38
N PRO A 156 -53.31 2.60 -7.33
CA PRO A 156 -52.17 2.10 -8.12
C PRO A 156 -52.27 2.31 -9.63
N SER A 157 -53.48 2.46 -10.17
CA SER A 157 -53.77 2.74 -11.59
C SER A 157 -53.60 4.22 -12.00
N LYS A 158 -53.31 5.13 -11.06
CA LYS A 158 -53.07 6.56 -11.29
C LYS A 158 -51.67 7.04 -10.82
N LEU A 159 -50.77 6.14 -10.45
CA LEU A 159 -49.40 6.51 -10.05
C LEU A 159 -48.67 7.23 -11.18
N VAL A 160 -47.94 8.30 -10.86
CA VAL A 160 -47.21 9.10 -11.84
C VAL A 160 -45.98 8.30 -12.33
N PRO A 161 -45.82 8.10 -13.64
CA PRO A 161 -44.68 7.36 -14.17
C PRO A 161 -43.38 8.15 -14.01
N VAL A 162 -42.36 7.47 -13.47
CA VAL A 162 -40.97 7.95 -13.44
C VAL A 162 -40.23 7.35 -14.63
N ILE A 163 -39.74 8.20 -15.52
CA ILE A 163 -38.93 7.81 -16.68
C ILE A 163 -37.48 8.15 -16.36
N TRP A 164 -36.61 7.14 -16.39
CA TRP A 164 -35.17 7.34 -16.30
C TRP A 164 -34.62 7.54 -17.71
N SER A 165 -33.92 8.64 -17.94
CA SER A 165 -33.23 8.93 -19.19
C SER A 165 -31.74 9.00 -18.95
N ASP A 166 -31.01 8.07 -19.55
CA ASP A 166 -29.55 8.13 -19.61
C ASP A 166 -29.10 9.42 -20.29
N GLU A 167 -27.92 9.93 -19.90
CA GLU A 167 -27.43 11.27 -20.23
C GLU A 167 -27.13 11.43 -21.73
N SER A 168 -28.19 11.67 -22.52
CA SER A 168 -28.08 11.88 -23.96
C SER A 168 -27.38 13.21 -24.23
N SER A 169 -26.12 13.14 -24.67
CA SER A 169 -25.25 14.29 -24.90
C SER A 169 -25.98 15.35 -25.72
N SER A 170 -26.22 16.52 -25.14
CA SER A 170 -27.07 17.53 -25.77
C SER A 170 -26.50 17.95 -27.14
N PRO A 171 -27.35 18.13 -28.18
CA PRO A 171 -26.88 18.37 -29.55
C PRO A 171 -26.08 19.68 -29.70
N GLY A 172 -26.07 20.55 -28.69
CA GLY A 172 -25.20 21.72 -28.61
C GLY A 172 -23.69 21.41 -28.58
N ILE A 173 -23.27 20.19 -28.19
CA ILE A 173 -21.86 19.77 -28.17
C ILE A 173 -21.40 19.27 -29.56
N LEU A 174 -22.30 18.69 -30.36
CA LEU A 174 -21.98 18.18 -31.69
C LEU A 174 -21.65 19.29 -32.69
N LEU A 175 -22.36 20.43 -32.65
CA LEU A 175 -22.15 21.53 -33.58
C LEU A 175 -20.72 22.14 -33.54
N PRO A 176 -20.15 22.52 -32.38
CA PRO A 176 -18.77 23.02 -32.31
C PRO A 176 -17.74 21.94 -32.65
N MET A 177 -17.98 20.67 -32.33
CA MET A 177 -17.07 19.57 -32.69
C MET A 177 -17.04 19.31 -34.21
N ILE A 178 -18.18 19.42 -34.89
CA ILE A 178 -18.26 19.34 -36.36
C ILE A 178 -17.55 20.56 -37.00
N LEU A 179 -17.76 21.76 -36.48
CA LEU A 179 -17.05 22.97 -36.94
C LEU A 179 -15.53 22.86 -36.74
N LEU A 180 -15.08 22.32 -35.61
CA LEU A 180 -13.67 22.05 -35.33
C LEU A 180 -13.09 21.02 -36.33
N GLY A 181 -13.81 19.93 -36.59
CA GLY A 181 -13.41 18.92 -37.57
C GLY A 181 -13.30 19.47 -39.00
N ILE A 182 -14.25 20.31 -39.42
CA ILE A 182 -14.21 21.01 -40.71
C ILE A 182 -13.04 21.99 -40.77
N TRP A 183 -12.77 22.75 -39.70
CA TRP A 183 -11.61 23.65 -39.63
C TRP A 183 -10.28 22.90 -39.72
N VAL A 184 -10.13 21.77 -39.00
CA VAL A 184 -8.95 20.89 -39.09
C VAL A 184 -8.80 20.32 -40.51
N PHE A 185 -9.89 19.90 -41.15
CA PHE A 185 -9.86 19.39 -42.52
C PHE A 185 -9.42 20.47 -43.54
N ILE A 186 -9.92 21.70 -43.43
CA ILE A 186 -9.51 22.82 -44.28
C ILE A 186 -8.05 23.20 -44.02
N ALA A 187 -7.62 23.25 -42.75
CA ALA A 187 -6.22 23.50 -42.40
C ALA A 187 -5.28 22.42 -42.97
N MET A 188 -5.67 21.14 -42.91
CA MET A 188 -4.93 20.04 -43.54
C MET A 188 -4.93 20.10 -45.08
N ALA A 189 -6.00 20.63 -45.71
CA ALA A 189 -6.06 20.83 -47.16
C ALA A 189 -5.07 21.92 -47.62
N ASP A 190 -5.07 23.08 -46.97
CA ASP A 190 -4.09 24.16 -47.24
C ASP A 190 -2.64 23.71 -46.97
N PHE A 191 -2.42 22.96 -45.88
CA PHE A 191 -1.11 22.39 -45.55
C PHE A 191 -0.58 21.43 -46.64
N LYS A 192 -1.47 20.78 -47.39
CA LYS A 192 -1.12 19.90 -48.51
C LYS A 192 -0.69 20.66 -49.78
N GLN A 193 -1.00 21.96 -49.89
CA GLN A 193 -0.64 22.79 -51.04
C GLN A 193 0.60 23.68 -50.80
N LYS A 194 0.98 23.93 -49.54
CA LYS A 194 2.21 24.65 -49.16
C LYS A 194 3.11 23.78 -48.27
N GLY A 195 3.95 22.96 -48.90
CA GLY A 195 4.92 22.10 -48.21
C GLY A 195 6.04 22.89 -47.52
N ASN A 196 5.76 23.43 -46.33
CA ASN A 196 6.74 24.10 -45.47
C ASN A 196 6.83 23.38 -44.12
N SER A 197 7.83 22.51 -43.96
CA SER A 197 7.86 21.44 -42.96
C SER A 197 8.39 21.84 -41.58
N SER A 198 8.03 23.02 -41.06
CA SER A 198 8.60 23.59 -39.82
C SER A 198 7.73 23.52 -38.57
N LEU A 199 6.47 23.06 -38.67
CA LEU A 199 5.53 23.03 -37.52
C LEU A 199 5.31 21.63 -36.91
N PHE A 200 5.65 20.55 -37.62
CA PHE A 200 5.48 19.18 -37.09
C PHE A 200 6.61 18.75 -36.12
N GLU A 201 7.73 19.46 -36.12
CA GLU A 201 8.87 19.18 -35.21
C GLU A 201 8.65 19.79 -33.81
N SER A 202 7.64 20.66 -33.63
CA SER A 202 7.34 21.37 -32.38
C SER A 202 6.30 20.69 -31.48
N MET A 203 5.58 19.66 -31.97
CA MET A 203 4.56 18.94 -31.20
C MET A 203 4.73 17.42 -31.25
N GLY A 204 5.58 16.89 -30.37
CA GLY A 204 5.57 15.49 -29.97
C GLY A 204 5.28 15.34 -28.48
N PRO A 205 4.39 14.42 -28.09
CA PRO A 205 4.76 13.53 -26.99
C PRO A 205 4.51 12.04 -27.27
N ILE A 206 3.83 11.65 -28.36
CA ILE A 206 3.37 10.27 -28.57
C ILE A 206 4.54 9.33 -28.95
N ASN A 207 5.31 9.64 -29.99
CA ASN A 207 6.41 8.76 -30.46
C ASN A 207 7.72 8.90 -29.64
N SER A 208 7.82 9.85 -28.72
CA SER A 208 9.02 10.08 -27.91
C SER A 208 9.04 9.25 -26.61
N LEU A 209 7.88 8.94 -26.03
CA LEU A 209 7.78 8.13 -24.79
C LEU A 209 8.30 6.70 -25.01
N ALA A 210 7.78 5.97 -26.01
CA ALA A 210 8.18 4.60 -26.33
C ALA A 210 9.69 4.44 -26.65
N LYS A 211 10.35 5.54 -27.06
CA LYS A 211 11.76 5.54 -27.47
C LYS A 211 12.74 5.90 -26.34
N ARG A 212 12.27 6.36 -25.18
CA ARG A 212 13.14 6.89 -24.11
C ARG A 212 13.54 5.87 -23.04
N ALA A 213 12.67 4.91 -22.73
CA ALA A 213 13.02 3.76 -21.90
C ALA A 213 13.82 2.73 -22.73
N LYS A 214 15.16 2.84 -22.75
CA LYS A 214 16.04 1.69 -23.02
C LYS A 214 16.22 0.95 -21.70
N PHE A 215 15.97 -0.35 -21.66
CA PHE A 215 16.30 -1.16 -20.51
C PHE A 215 17.81 -1.43 -20.54
N GLY A 216 18.56 -0.51 -19.94
CA GLY A 216 20.02 -0.49 -20.02
C GLY A 216 20.64 -1.66 -19.25
N GLY A 217 20.72 -2.84 -19.88
CA GLY A 217 21.31 -4.07 -19.35
C GLY A 217 22.75 -3.86 -18.89
N LYS A 218 22.91 -3.59 -17.59
CA LYS A 218 24.22 -3.42 -16.94
C LYS A 218 24.65 -4.73 -16.33
N ARG A 219 25.94 -5.06 -16.41
CA ARG A 219 26.52 -6.13 -15.59
C ARG A 219 26.59 -5.63 -14.14
N PRO A 220 25.89 -6.24 -13.17
CA PRO A 220 25.96 -5.81 -11.78
C PRO A 220 27.33 -6.15 -11.17
N LYS A 221 27.76 -5.36 -10.18
CA LYS A 221 29.02 -5.58 -9.44
C LYS A 221 28.86 -6.47 -8.20
N ILE A 222 27.61 -6.77 -7.83
CA ILE A 222 27.21 -7.50 -6.62
C ILE A 222 27.40 -9.00 -6.88
N ALA A 223 28.00 -9.73 -5.95
CA ALA A 223 28.20 -11.18 -6.03
C ALA A 223 27.58 -11.90 -4.81
N PHE A 224 27.59 -13.23 -4.79
CA PHE A 224 27.07 -14.01 -3.65
C PHE A 224 27.83 -13.77 -2.32
N ALA A 225 29.00 -13.12 -2.35
CA ALA A 225 29.75 -12.69 -1.16
C ALA A 225 29.18 -11.43 -0.48
N ASP A 226 28.30 -10.69 -1.18
CA ASP A 226 27.59 -9.51 -0.66
C ASP A 226 26.18 -9.86 -0.12
N VAL A 227 25.70 -11.07 -0.41
CA VAL A 227 24.46 -11.65 0.11
C VAL A 227 24.80 -12.58 1.28
N ALA A 228 24.03 -12.54 2.36
CA ALA A 228 24.28 -13.34 3.56
C ALA A 228 22.96 -13.84 4.18
N GLY A 229 23.00 -14.99 4.87
CA GLY A 229 21.82 -15.53 5.57
C GLY A 229 20.74 -16.11 4.65
N LEU A 230 21.13 -16.59 3.48
CA LEU A 230 20.25 -17.14 2.43
C LEU A 230 20.93 -18.36 1.77
N GLU A 231 21.56 -19.21 2.58
CA GLU A 231 22.44 -20.27 2.10
C GLU A 231 21.69 -21.34 1.27
N GLU A 232 20.48 -21.73 1.67
CA GLU A 232 19.61 -22.66 0.92
C GLU A 232 19.18 -22.07 -0.44
N ALA A 233 18.65 -20.85 -0.43
CA ALA A 233 18.24 -20.14 -1.65
C ALA A 233 19.42 -19.89 -2.60
N LYS A 234 20.63 -19.65 -2.08
CA LYS A 234 21.87 -19.59 -2.88
C LYS A 234 22.19 -20.94 -3.53
N GLU A 235 22.01 -22.06 -2.83
CA GLU A 235 22.30 -23.39 -3.38
C GLU A 235 21.36 -23.73 -4.55
N GLU A 236 20.05 -23.47 -4.43
CA GLU A 236 19.14 -23.58 -5.58
C GLU A 236 19.52 -22.61 -6.72
N CYS A 237 19.89 -21.36 -6.39
CA CYS A 237 20.34 -20.38 -7.38
C CYS A 237 21.66 -20.76 -8.07
N MET A 238 22.50 -21.62 -7.48
CA MET A 238 23.76 -22.07 -8.09
C MET A 238 23.54 -22.97 -9.31
N GLU A 239 22.39 -23.65 -9.45
CA GLU A 239 22.02 -24.34 -10.70
C GLU A 239 22.03 -23.36 -11.88
N PHE A 240 21.28 -22.25 -11.76
CA PHE A 240 21.15 -21.21 -12.78
C PHE A 240 22.49 -20.56 -13.12
N VAL A 241 23.32 -20.27 -12.10
CA VAL A 241 24.68 -19.73 -12.29
C VAL A 241 25.57 -20.73 -13.04
N SER A 242 25.50 -22.01 -12.70
CA SER A 242 26.30 -23.06 -13.36
C SER A 242 25.88 -23.29 -14.82
N PHE A 243 24.58 -23.15 -15.11
CA PHE A 243 24.05 -23.18 -16.47
C PHE A 243 24.50 -21.95 -17.28
N LEU A 244 24.36 -20.72 -16.76
CA LEU A 244 24.77 -19.50 -17.47
C LEU A 244 26.28 -19.43 -17.74
N LYS A 245 27.09 -20.18 -16.99
CA LYS A 245 28.55 -20.30 -17.18
C LYS A 245 28.96 -21.37 -18.21
N ASP A 246 28.22 -22.46 -18.35
CA ASP A 246 28.43 -23.51 -19.38
C ASP A 246 27.09 -24.13 -19.84
N PRO A 247 26.33 -23.45 -20.71
CA PRO A 247 25.04 -23.96 -21.19
C PRO A 247 25.21 -25.21 -22.06
N LYS A 248 26.38 -25.38 -22.69
CA LYS A 248 26.73 -26.52 -23.56
C LYS A 248 26.91 -27.82 -22.77
N LYS A 249 27.22 -27.77 -21.48
CA LYS A 249 27.20 -28.95 -20.59
C LYS A 249 25.78 -29.51 -20.44
N TYR A 250 24.80 -28.67 -20.17
CA TYR A 250 23.42 -29.08 -19.91
C TYR A 250 22.71 -29.52 -21.20
N SER A 251 22.90 -28.78 -22.30
CA SER A 251 22.34 -29.13 -23.61
C SER A 251 22.82 -30.50 -24.11
N ARG A 252 24.11 -30.85 -23.94
CA ARG A 252 24.66 -32.17 -24.30
C ARG A 252 24.06 -33.34 -23.50
N LEU A 253 23.51 -33.08 -22.31
CA LEU A 253 22.87 -34.08 -21.46
C LEU A 253 21.36 -34.19 -21.72
N GLY A 254 20.81 -33.42 -22.67
CA GLY A 254 19.36 -33.36 -22.94
C GLY A 254 18.54 -32.67 -21.85
N ALA A 255 19.21 -32.03 -20.87
CA ALA A 255 18.54 -31.30 -19.80
C ALA A 255 17.82 -30.07 -20.37
N ARG A 256 16.53 -29.91 -20.03
CA ARG A 256 15.77 -28.70 -20.35
C ARG A 256 16.06 -27.63 -19.30
N ILE A 257 16.17 -26.40 -19.77
CA ILE A 257 16.49 -25.22 -18.96
C ILE A 257 15.18 -24.71 -18.34
N PRO A 258 15.11 -24.44 -17.03
CA PRO A 258 13.96 -23.74 -16.43
C PRO A 258 13.86 -22.34 -17.04
N LYS A 259 12.73 -22.02 -17.68
CA LYS A 259 12.56 -20.73 -18.38
C LYS A 259 12.53 -19.53 -17.43
N GLY A 260 12.06 -19.76 -16.20
CA GLY A 260 12.07 -18.77 -15.15
C GLY A 260 11.93 -19.35 -13.74
N ALA A 261 12.20 -18.51 -12.76
CA ALA A 261 12.12 -18.83 -11.33
C ALA A 261 11.48 -17.69 -10.54
N LEU A 262 10.54 -18.04 -9.66
CA LEU A 262 9.86 -17.10 -8.77
C LEU A 262 10.57 -17.07 -7.42
N LEU A 263 11.07 -15.90 -7.01
CA LEU A 263 11.62 -15.64 -5.68
C LEU A 263 10.46 -15.23 -4.76
N VAL A 264 10.22 -16.03 -3.73
CA VAL A 264 9.03 -15.97 -2.88
C VAL A 264 9.41 -15.64 -1.44
N GLY A 265 8.78 -14.65 -0.82
CA GLY A 265 8.92 -14.45 0.63
C GLY A 265 8.57 -13.04 1.08
N PRO A 266 8.71 -12.72 2.38
CA PRO A 266 8.40 -11.40 2.93
C PRO A 266 9.14 -10.23 2.23
N PRO A 267 8.65 -8.99 2.37
CA PRO A 267 9.44 -7.80 2.00
C PRO A 267 10.75 -7.75 2.80
N GLY A 268 11.77 -7.07 2.27
CA GLY A 268 13.05 -6.87 2.95
C GLY A 268 13.99 -8.08 3.03
N THR A 269 13.57 -9.30 2.62
CA THR A 269 14.43 -10.50 2.64
C THR A 269 15.50 -10.56 1.55
N GLY A 270 15.57 -9.57 0.67
CA GLY A 270 16.67 -9.43 -0.29
C GLY A 270 16.48 -10.16 -1.63
N LYS A 271 15.27 -10.59 -2.00
CA LYS A 271 14.93 -11.18 -3.32
C LYS A 271 15.63 -10.48 -4.50
N THR A 272 15.46 -9.17 -4.60
CA THR A 272 16.05 -8.28 -5.63
C THR A 272 17.58 -8.19 -5.57
N LEU A 273 18.18 -8.43 -4.40
CA LEU A 273 19.64 -8.47 -4.20
C LEU A 273 20.20 -9.83 -4.64
N LEU A 274 19.51 -10.93 -4.32
CA LEU A 274 19.84 -12.29 -4.75
C LEU A 274 19.84 -12.38 -6.28
N ALA A 275 18.79 -11.89 -6.96
CA ALA A 275 18.73 -11.84 -8.43
C ALA A 275 19.91 -11.07 -9.07
N LYS A 276 20.32 -9.94 -8.46
CA LYS A 276 21.50 -9.17 -8.90
C LYS A 276 22.81 -9.92 -8.67
N ALA A 277 22.90 -10.69 -7.58
CA ALA A 277 24.08 -11.50 -7.26
C ALA A 277 24.23 -12.71 -8.21
N ILE A 278 23.13 -13.38 -8.60
CA ILE A 278 23.13 -14.44 -9.63
C ILE A 278 23.72 -13.90 -10.94
N ALA A 279 23.29 -12.71 -11.36
CA ALA A 279 23.75 -12.08 -12.59
C ALA A 279 25.21 -11.62 -12.52
N GLY A 280 25.67 -11.10 -11.38
CA GLY A 280 27.07 -10.68 -11.18
C GLY A 280 28.03 -11.87 -11.11
N GLU A 281 27.64 -12.94 -10.41
CA GLU A 281 28.38 -14.20 -10.33
C GLU A 281 28.47 -14.88 -11.70
N SER A 282 27.40 -14.83 -12.50
CA SER A 282 27.37 -15.33 -13.89
C SER A 282 28.01 -14.36 -14.91
N ARG A 283 28.26 -13.10 -14.52
CA ARG A 283 28.79 -12.00 -15.35
C ARG A 283 27.95 -11.61 -16.57
N VAL A 284 26.65 -11.93 -16.54
CA VAL A 284 25.68 -11.65 -17.61
C VAL A 284 25.07 -10.23 -17.48
N PRO A 285 24.47 -9.66 -18.55
CA PRO A 285 23.64 -8.47 -18.44
C PRO A 285 22.41 -8.73 -17.55
N PHE A 286 22.06 -7.75 -16.72
CA PHE A 286 20.89 -7.79 -15.85
C PHE A 286 19.89 -6.69 -16.26
N TYR A 287 18.68 -7.12 -16.60
CA TYR A 287 17.53 -6.27 -16.88
C TYR A 287 16.60 -6.29 -15.67
N SER A 288 16.21 -5.12 -15.18
CA SER A 288 15.38 -4.97 -13.97
C SER A 288 14.22 -4.05 -14.29
N ILE A 289 13.01 -4.46 -13.90
CA ILE A 289 11.77 -3.69 -14.03
C ILE A 289 10.87 -4.00 -12.82
N ALA A 290 10.13 -3.02 -12.31
CA ALA A 290 9.06 -3.31 -11.33
C ALA A 290 7.77 -3.69 -12.07
N GLY A 291 6.97 -4.61 -11.51
CA GLY A 291 5.70 -5.04 -12.08
C GLY A 291 4.74 -3.86 -12.29
N SER A 292 4.76 -2.91 -11.35
CA SER A 292 4.05 -1.64 -11.41
C SER A 292 4.45 -0.75 -12.61
N GLU A 293 5.64 -0.90 -13.20
CA GLU A 293 6.01 -0.19 -14.45
C GLU A 293 5.30 -0.73 -15.69
N PHE A 294 4.62 -1.89 -15.64
CA PHE A 294 3.82 -2.34 -16.78
C PHE A 294 2.38 -1.81 -16.76
N MET A 295 1.88 -1.37 -15.60
CA MET A 295 0.53 -0.82 -15.45
C MET A 295 0.51 0.65 -15.90
N GLU A 296 -0.17 0.97 -17.00
CA GLU A 296 -0.36 2.35 -17.45
C GLU A 296 -1.81 2.64 -17.88
N LEU A 297 -2.23 3.90 -17.75
CA LEU A 297 -3.56 4.38 -18.15
C LEU A 297 -3.85 4.25 -19.66
N PHE A 298 -2.84 3.92 -20.46
CA PHE A 298 -2.95 3.79 -21.92
C PHE A 298 -2.91 2.32 -22.35
N VAL A 299 -4.08 1.80 -22.74
CA VAL A 299 -4.27 0.44 -23.23
C VAL A 299 -3.23 0.09 -24.31
N GLY A 300 -2.49 -0.99 -24.09
CA GLY A 300 -1.50 -1.49 -25.04
C GLY A 300 -0.07 -1.00 -24.81
N VAL A 301 0.20 -0.09 -23.88
CA VAL A 301 1.59 0.28 -23.53
C VAL A 301 2.29 -0.81 -22.71
N GLY A 302 1.61 -1.42 -21.73
CA GLY A 302 2.15 -2.56 -20.97
C GLY A 302 2.59 -3.74 -21.85
N PRO A 303 1.76 -4.26 -22.77
CA PRO A 303 2.16 -5.34 -23.70
C PRO A 303 3.31 -4.93 -24.63
N ALA A 304 3.38 -3.67 -25.06
CA ALA A 304 4.49 -3.17 -25.88
C ALA A 304 5.80 -3.07 -25.08
N ARG A 305 5.72 -2.75 -23.78
CA ARG A 305 6.85 -2.72 -22.84
C ARG A 305 7.40 -4.12 -22.58
N VAL A 306 6.52 -5.10 -22.38
CA VAL A 306 6.87 -6.53 -22.26
C VAL A 306 7.63 -7.01 -23.51
N ARG A 307 7.05 -6.88 -24.71
CA ARG A 307 7.71 -7.26 -25.99
C ARG A 307 9.10 -6.64 -26.16
N LYS A 308 9.24 -5.36 -25.79
CA LYS A 308 10.50 -4.63 -25.90
C LYS A 308 11.57 -5.16 -24.92
N LEU A 309 11.18 -5.45 -23.68
CA LEU A 309 12.07 -5.99 -22.64
C LEU A 309 12.63 -7.35 -23.04
N PHE A 310 11.78 -8.28 -23.49
CA PHE A 310 12.22 -9.60 -23.95
C PHE A 310 13.15 -9.49 -25.16
N LYS A 311 12.83 -8.62 -26.13
CA LYS A 311 13.70 -8.38 -27.28
C LYS A 311 15.06 -7.78 -26.90
N GLU A 312 15.11 -6.75 -26.05
CA GLU A 312 16.37 -6.14 -25.60
C GLU A 312 17.22 -7.14 -24.76
N ALA A 313 16.60 -8.11 -24.09
CA ALA A 313 17.30 -9.22 -23.43
C ALA A 313 17.82 -10.29 -24.41
N GLN A 314 17.00 -10.74 -25.36
CA GLN A 314 17.39 -11.68 -26.43
C GLN A 314 18.59 -11.17 -27.26
N GLU A 315 18.58 -9.89 -27.63
CA GLU A 315 19.70 -9.23 -28.35
C GLU A 315 21.02 -9.19 -27.52
N SER A 316 20.98 -9.59 -26.25
CA SER A 316 22.11 -9.55 -25.30
C SER A 316 22.44 -10.90 -24.64
N ALA A 317 21.82 -11.99 -25.09
CA ALA A 317 21.96 -13.32 -24.49
C ALA A 317 23.44 -13.83 -24.48
N PRO A 318 23.87 -14.57 -23.44
CA PRO A 318 23.13 -14.98 -22.25
C PRO A 318 22.83 -13.82 -21.29
N SER A 319 21.59 -13.73 -20.78
CA SER A 319 21.10 -12.58 -20.00
C SER A 319 20.02 -12.95 -18.98
N ILE A 320 19.84 -12.12 -17.95
CA ILE A 320 18.77 -12.25 -16.96
C ILE A 320 17.78 -11.09 -17.05
N ILE A 321 16.49 -11.43 -17.07
CA ILE A 321 15.38 -10.51 -16.80
C ILE A 321 14.95 -10.70 -15.34
N PHE A 322 14.73 -9.61 -14.61
CA PHE A 322 14.14 -9.62 -13.28
C PHE A 322 12.93 -8.68 -13.21
N ILE A 323 11.78 -9.24 -12.83
CA ILE A 323 10.51 -8.52 -12.61
C ILE A 323 10.25 -8.48 -11.10
N ASP A 324 10.45 -7.33 -10.45
CA ASP A 324 10.06 -7.15 -9.04
C ASP A 324 8.53 -6.98 -8.92
N GLU A 325 7.95 -7.22 -7.74
CA GLU A 325 6.51 -7.01 -7.47
C GLU A 325 5.56 -7.57 -8.56
N ILE A 326 5.84 -8.78 -9.06
CA ILE A 326 5.12 -9.37 -10.21
C ILE A 326 3.61 -9.50 -9.96
N ASP A 327 3.18 -9.60 -8.71
CA ASP A 327 1.78 -9.60 -8.27
C ASP A 327 0.98 -8.36 -8.74
N SER A 328 1.65 -7.24 -9.02
CA SER A 328 1.04 -6.06 -9.67
C SER A 328 0.37 -6.38 -11.01
N VAL A 329 0.98 -7.27 -11.80
CA VAL A 329 0.51 -7.66 -13.16
C VAL A 329 -0.08 -9.06 -13.13
N GLY A 330 0.60 -9.97 -12.44
CA GLY A 330 0.29 -11.38 -12.34
C GLY A 330 -0.82 -11.74 -11.38
N GLY A 331 -1.40 -10.79 -10.64
CA GLY A 331 -2.51 -11.05 -9.72
C GLY A 331 -3.70 -11.69 -10.43
N LYS A 332 -4.39 -12.63 -9.77
CA LYS A 332 -5.57 -13.35 -10.25
C LYS A 332 -6.61 -12.41 -10.88
N ARG A 333 -7.31 -12.92 -11.89
CA ARG A 333 -8.42 -12.24 -12.55
C ARG A 333 -9.61 -12.21 -11.60
N SER A 334 -9.97 -11.04 -11.06
CA SER A 334 -11.16 -10.92 -10.22
C SER A 334 -12.42 -10.90 -11.09
N GLN A 335 -13.48 -11.59 -10.66
CA GLN A 335 -14.74 -11.73 -11.42
C GLN A 335 -15.58 -10.42 -11.52
N SER A 336 -15.06 -9.30 -11.02
CA SER A 336 -15.73 -8.00 -11.11
C SER A 336 -15.44 -7.35 -12.48
N ASN A 337 -16.33 -7.60 -13.44
CA ASN A 337 -16.22 -7.17 -14.84
C ASN A 337 -16.50 -5.66 -15.03
N ILE A 338 -15.89 -4.79 -14.22
CA ILE A 338 -16.09 -3.33 -14.27
C ILE A 338 -14.78 -2.62 -14.62
N GLY A 339 -14.41 -2.69 -15.91
CA GLY A 339 -13.53 -1.75 -16.63
C GLY A 339 -12.04 -1.66 -16.27
N GLY A 340 -11.63 -1.89 -15.03
CA GLY A 340 -10.27 -1.58 -14.56
C GLY A 340 -9.18 -2.62 -14.89
N ASN A 341 -9.56 -3.89 -15.05
CA ASN A 341 -8.59 -4.99 -15.11
C ASN A 341 -8.08 -5.33 -16.52
N GLU A 342 -8.70 -4.81 -17.59
CA GLU A 342 -8.41 -5.25 -18.96
C GLU A 342 -6.97 -4.96 -19.41
N GLU A 343 -6.37 -3.84 -18.98
CA GLU A 343 -4.97 -3.52 -19.30
C GLU A 343 -4.02 -4.53 -18.63
N LYS A 344 -4.19 -4.75 -17.33
CA LYS A 344 -3.41 -5.71 -16.53
C LYS A 344 -3.49 -7.13 -17.10
N ASP A 345 -4.70 -7.59 -17.43
CA ASP A 345 -4.92 -8.91 -18.02
C ASP A 345 -4.29 -9.04 -19.43
N ASN A 346 -4.36 -7.99 -20.26
CA ASN A 346 -3.70 -7.99 -21.57
C ASN A 346 -2.16 -8.00 -21.45
N THR A 347 -1.60 -7.24 -20.51
CA THR A 347 -0.18 -7.22 -20.18
C THR A 347 0.30 -8.57 -19.64
N LEU A 348 -0.47 -9.20 -18.74
CA LEU A 348 -0.23 -10.55 -18.26
C LEU A 348 -0.25 -11.57 -19.40
N ASN A 349 -1.29 -11.56 -20.25
CA ASN A 349 -1.37 -12.46 -21.40
C ASN A 349 -0.15 -12.28 -22.35
N GLN A 350 0.35 -11.05 -22.55
CA GLN A 350 1.56 -10.83 -23.34
C GLN A 350 2.82 -11.40 -22.67
N LEU A 351 2.97 -11.25 -21.34
CA LEU A 351 4.08 -11.87 -20.59
C LEU A 351 4.07 -13.39 -20.74
N LEU A 352 2.90 -14.02 -20.66
CA LEU A 352 2.75 -15.46 -20.90
C LEU A 352 3.13 -15.85 -22.34
N VAL A 353 2.78 -15.03 -23.34
CA VAL A 353 3.14 -15.26 -24.75
C VAL A 353 4.65 -15.12 -25.01
N GLU A 354 5.34 -14.14 -24.41
CA GLU A 354 6.80 -14.06 -24.51
C GLU A 354 7.46 -15.26 -23.82
N MET A 355 7.02 -15.61 -22.59
CA MET A 355 7.58 -16.73 -21.83
C MET A 355 7.40 -18.07 -22.55
N ASP A 356 6.24 -18.33 -23.16
CA ASP A 356 6.04 -19.51 -24.00
C ASP A 356 6.87 -19.45 -25.30
N GLY A 357 6.98 -18.25 -25.89
CA GLY A 357 7.46 -18.01 -27.25
C GLY A 357 8.96 -18.20 -27.49
N PHE A 358 9.84 -17.91 -26.53
CA PHE A 358 11.28 -18.13 -26.73
C PHE A 358 11.66 -19.62 -26.74
N GLY A 359 12.55 -20.03 -27.64
CA GLY A 359 12.95 -21.43 -27.80
C GLY A 359 13.87 -21.92 -26.67
N THR A 360 13.94 -23.24 -26.46
CA THR A 360 14.83 -23.92 -25.49
C THR A 360 16.34 -23.76 -25.79
N HIS A 361 16.69 -22.93 -26.77
CA HIS A 361 18.07 -22.62 -27.18
C HIS A 361 18.42 -21.13 -26.94
N GLU A 362 17.49 -20.32 -26.47
CA GLU A 362 17.73 -18.93 -26.11
C GLU A 362 18.22 -18.86 -24.65
N GLU A 363 19.41 -18.33 -24.43
CA GLU A 363 20.09 -18.33 -23.13
C GLU A 363 19.59 -17.19 -22.20
N VAL A 364 18.27 -16.98 -22.15
CA VAL A 364 17.58 -15.94 -21.37
C VAL A 364 16.82 -16.59 -20.22
N ILE A 365 16.96 -16.05 -19.00
CA ILE A 365 16.27 -16.55 -17.80
C ILE A 365 15.44 -15.43 -17.17
N VAL A 366 14.18 -15.71 -16.86
CA VAL A 366 13.26 -14.77 -16.22
C VAL A 366 13.15 -15.07 -14.72
N PHE A 367 13.74 -14.23 -13.88
CA PHE A 367 13.43 -14.21 -12.46
C PHE A 367 12.27 -13.25 -12.17
N ALA A 368 11.45 -13.57 -11.18
CA ALA A 368 10.43 -12.65 -10.67
C ALA A 368 10.45 -12.61 -9.14
N GLY A 369 10.11 -11.47 -8.54
CA GLY A 369 9.96 -11.32 -7.09
C GLY A 369 8.49 -11.12 -6.71
N THR A 370 8.01 -11.81 -5.68
CA THR A 370 6.70 -11.55 -5.07
C THR A 370 6.73 -11.65 -3.55
N ASN A 371 5.78 -10.97 -2.91
CA ASN A 371 5.45 -11.18 -1.49
C ASN A 371 4.27 -12.15 -1.30
N ARG A 372 3.44 -12.40 -2.33
CA ARG A 372 2.16 -13.13 -2.25
C ARG A 372 1.94 -14.04 -3.46
N VAL A 373 2.41 -15.29 -3.40
CA VAL A 373 2.18 -16.32 -4.45
C VAL A 373 0.71 -16.71 -4.54
N ASP A 374 0.02 -16.69 -3.40
CA ASP A 374 -1.42 -16.83 -3.23
C ASP A 374 -2.22 -15.85 -4.10
N MET A 375 -1.68 -14.67 -4.40
CA MET A 375 -2.33 -13.69 -5.29
C MET A 375 -2.15 -13.99 -6.78
N LEU A 376 -1.19 -14.80 -7.20
CA LEU A 376 -0.83 -14.96 -8.62
C LEU A 376 -1.81 -15.83 -9.41
N ASP A 377 -2.00 -15.51 -10.69
CA ASP A 377 -2.70 -16.35 -11.67
C ASP A 377 -1.93 -17.68 -11.81
N PRO A 378 -2.57 -18.84 -11.52
CA PRO A 378 -1.93 -20.15 -11.67
C PRO A 378 -1.40 -20.46 -13.08
N ALA A 379 -1.74 -19.67 -14.09
CA ALA A 379 -1.11 -19.73 -15.41
C ALA A 379 0.38 -19.37 -15.41
N LEU A 380 0.85 -18.50 -14.50
CA LEU A 380 2.27 -18.15 -14.37
C LEU A 380 3.12 -19.31 -13.84
N LEU A 381 2.54 -20.12 -12.96
CA LEU A 381 3.20 -21.21 -12.23
C LEU A 381 3.20 -22.56 -13.01
N ARG A 382 2.94 -22.53 -14.32
CA ARG A 382 2.90 -23.74 -15.18
C ARG A 382 4.28 -24.03 -15.78
N ALA A 383 4.56 -25.31 -15.99
CA ALA A 383 5.79 -25.76 -16.64
C ALA A 383 5.96 -25.13 -18.05
N GLY A 384 7.16 -24.63 -18.33
CA GLY A 384 7.49 -23.74 -19.43
C GLY A 384 7.50 -22.24 -19.07
N ARG A 385 7.31 -21.87 -17.79
CA ARG A 385 7.19 -20.46 -17.33
C ARG A 385 7.98 -20.28 -16.02
N PHE A 386 7.33 -20.02 -14.89
CA PHE A 386 7.98 -19.99 -13.57
C PHE A 386 8.05 -21.42 -13.00
N ASP A 387 8.97 -22.20 -13.57
CA ASP A 387 9.13 -23.65 -13.36
C ASP A 387 9.72 -24.00 -11.98
N ARG A 388 10.39 -23.02 -11.35
CA ARG A 388 10.98 -23.12 -10.01
C ARG A 388 10.39 -22.03 -9.11
N GLN A 389 10.16 -22.36 -7.85
CA GLN A 389 9.79 -21.41 -6.81
C GLN A 389 10.84 -21.52 -5.70
N ILE A 390 11.57 -20.44 -5.44
CA ILE A 390 12.70 -20.39 -4.51
C ILE A 390 12.25 -19.53 -3.31
N THR A 391 12.18 -20.13 -2.13
CA THR A 391 11.74 -19.44 -0.92
C THR A 391 12.90 -18.64 -0.31
N VAL A 392 12.68 -17.33 -0.15
CA VAL A 392 13.60 -16.33 0.40
C VAL A 392 12.98 -15.79 1.69
N GLY A 393 13.04 -16.62 2.74
CA GLY A 393 12.43 -16.38 4.04
C GLY A 393 13.13 -15.30 4.89
N LEU A 394 12.70 -15.17 6.15
CA LEU A 394 13.40 -14.36 7.15
C LEU A 394 14.70 -15.08 7.58
N PRO A 395 15.78 -14.33 7.88
CA PRO A 395 17.06 -14.93 8.25
C PRO A 395 17.07 -15.51 9.67
N ASP A 396 17.52 -16.76 9.79
CA ASP A 396 17.93 -17.42 11.05
C ASP A 396 18.95 -16.60 11.85
N ILE A 397 19.11 -16.87 13.15
CA ILE A 397 20.14 -16.24 13.99
C ILE A 397 21.56 -16.28 13.38
N LYS A 398 21.93 -17.38 12.70
CA LYS A 398 23.19 -17.53 11.93
C LYS A 398 23.26 -16.54 10.77
N GLY A 399 22.16 -16.42 10.02
CA GLY A 399 21.99 -15.50 8.90
C GLY A 399 21.99 -14.03 9.35
N ARG A 400 21.27 -13.69 10.43
CA ARG A 400 21.25 -12.35 11.03
C ARG A 400 22.67 -11.89 11.38
N ARG A 401 23.46 -12.74 12.06
CA ARG A 401 24.89 -12.43 12.33
C ARG A 401 25.68 -12.21 11.04
N ALA A 402 25.46 -13.03 10.01
CA ALA A 402 26.16 -12.90 8.72
C ALA A 402 25.78 -11.59 7.99
N ILE A 403 24.52 -11.17 8.03
CA ILE A 403 24.02 -9.91 7.47
C ILE A 403 24.58 -8.71 8.25
N PHE A 404 24.58 -8.74 9.59
CA PHE A 404 25.30 -7.75 10.40
C PHE A 404 26.79 -7.68 10.00
N ASN A 405 27.47 -8.81 9.84
CA ASN A 405 28.87 -8.86 9.38
C ASN A 405 29.10 -8.40 7.91
N VAL A 406 28.04 -8.09 7.14
CA VAL A 406 28.12 -7.33 5.88
C VAL A 406 27.92 -5.83 6.16
N HIS A 407 26.85 -5.44 6.85
CA HIS A 407 26.49 -4.03 7.07
C HIS A 407 27.37 -3.30 8.09
N LEU A 408 28.05 -4.00 8.99
CA LEU A 408 29.06 -3.45 9.90
C LEU A 408 30.39 -3.11 9.18
N ARG A 409 30.66 -3.66 7.98
CA ARG A 409 31.92 -3.40 7.24
C ARG A 409 32.16 -1.89 6.99
N PRO A 410 31.24 -1.12 6.39
CA PRO A 410 31.42 0.31 6.13
C PRO A 410 31.38 1.22 7.37
N LEU A 411 30.99 0.72 8.55
CA LEU A 411 30.86 1.55 9.76
C LEU A 411 32.20 1.74 10.49
N THR A 412 32.45 2.96 10.95
CA THR A 412 33.56 3.30 11.85
C THR A 412 33.20 2.97 13.29
N THR A 413 33.91 2.01 13.89
CA THR A 413 33.77 1.62 15.29
C THR A 413 35.02 0.87 15.76
N THR A 414 35.46 1.13 16.99
CA THR A 414 36.49 0.38 17.72
C THR A 414 36.00 -0.95 18.29
N LEU A 415 34.68 -1.20 18.30
CA LEU A 415 34.12 -2.46 18.78
C LEU A 415 34.44 -3.62 17.83
N ASP A 416 34.72 -4.81 18.36
CA ASP A 416 34.86 -6.00 17.53
C ASP A 416 33.53 -6.31 16.82
N LYS A 417 33.59 -6.37 15.49
CA LYS A 417 32.40 -6.45 14.65
C LYS A 417 31.68 -7.79 14.79
N ASP A 418 32.37 -8.89 15.09
CA ASP A 418 31.70 -10.19 15.30
C ASP A 418 30.99 -10.28 16.67
N THR A 419 31.56 -9.73 17.76
CA THR A 419 30.84 -9.62 19.04
C THR A 419 29.59 -8.73 18.93
N VAL A 420 29.68 -7.60 18.21
CA VAL A 420 28.51 -6.74 17.92
C VAL A 420 27.48 -7.51 17.09
N ALA A 421 27.89 -8.18 16.00
CA ALA A 421 27.00 -8.96 15.16
C ALA A 421 26.29 -10.11 15.93
N LYS A 422 26.99 -10.80 16.84
CA LYS A 422 26.41 -11.82 17.71
C LYS A 422 25.35 -11.24 18.65
N LYS A 423 25.68 -10.20 19.43
CA LYS A 423 24.72 -9.61 20.38
C LYS A 423 23.55 -8.92 19.67
N MET A 424 23.77 -8.31 18.51
CA MET A 424 22.68 -7.75 17.72
C MET A 424 21.75 -8.84 17.16
N ALA A 425 22.29 -9.94 16.60
CA ALA A 425 21.48 -11.06 16.09
C ALA A 425 20.57 -11.71 17.15
N THR A 426 20.96 -11.66 18.44
CA THR A 426 20.13 -12.08 19.59
C THR A 426 19.08 -11.06 20.05
N LEU A 427 19.28 -9.76 19.75
CA LEU A 427 18.36 -8.66 20.11
C LEU A 427 17.36 -8.33 18.99
N THR A 428 17.58 -8.84 17.78
CA THR A 428 16.73 -8.63 16.60
C THR A 428 16.11 -9.94 16.07
N PRO A 429 15.35 -10.72 16.86
CA PRO A 429 14.58 -11.85 16.33
C PRO A 429 13.55 -11.38 15.30
N GLY A 430 13.21 -12.23 14.33
CA GLY A 430 12.23 -11.93 13.27
C GLY A 430 12.56 -10.82 12.26
N MET A 431 13.61 -10.01 12.46
CA MET A 431 13.97 -8.92 11.54
C MET A 431 14.44 -9.41 10.16
N SER A 432 14.03 -8.74 9.09
CA SER A 432 14.50 -9.00 7.73
C SER A 432 15.90 -8.43 7.48
N GLY A 433 16.51 -8.80 6.35
CA GLY A 433 17.82 -8.24 5.95
C GLY A 433 17.79 -6.72 5.76
N ALA A 434 16.67 -6.17 5.27
CA ALA A 434 16.48 -4.72 5.15
C ALA A 434 16.36 -4.02 6.51
N ASP A 435 15.69 -4.65 7.49
CA ASP A 435 15.57 -4.09 8.85
C ASP A 435 16.93 -4.07 9.55
N ILE A 436 17.73 -5.13 9.40
CA ILE A 436 19.10 -5.21 9.92
C ILE A 436 20.01 -4.14 9.27
N ALA A 437 19.87 -3.92 7.96
CA ALA A 437 20.57 -2.83 7.27
C ALA A 437 20.13 -1.45 7.79
N ASN A 438 18.84 -1.27 8.10
CA ASN A 438 18.30 -0.04 8.67
C ASN A 438 18.78 0.19 10.12
N VAL A 439 18.83 -0.84 10.96
CA VAL A 439 19.43 -0.78 12.32
C VAL A 439 20.88 -0.30 12.25
N CYS A 440 21.68 -0.86 11.32
CA CYS A 440 23.08 -0.44 11.14
C CYS A 440 23.20 1.03 10.70
N ASN A 441 22.31 1.49 9.82
CA ASN A 441 22.28 2.87 9.35
C ASN A 441 21.79 3.86 10.44
N GLU A 442 20.71 3.53 11.15
CA GLU A 442 20.20 4.36 12.26
C GLU A 442 21.19 4.43 13.42
N ALA A 443 21.95 3.38 13.71
CA ALA A 443 23.04 3.43 14.70
C ALA A 443 24.10 4.48 14.34
N ALA A 444 24.48 4.56 13.06
CA ALA A 444 25.39 5.59 12.56
C ALA A 444 24.76 7.00 12.61
N LEU A 445 23.48 7.15 12.27
CA LEU A 445 22.75 8.42 12.36
C LEU A 445 22.57 8.91 13.81
N ILE A 446 22.40 7.99 14.77
CA ILE A 446 22.32 8.29 16.20
C ILE A 446 23.70 8.73 16.72
N ALA A 447 24.76 8.01 16.38
CA ALA A 447 26.14 8.39 16.74
C ALA A 447 26.50 9.78 16.20
N ALA A 448 26.22 10.04 14.92
CA ALA A 448 26.46 11.33 14.27
C ALA A 448 25.62 12.47 14.87
N ARG A 449 24.33 12.22 15.19
CA ARG A 449 23.46 13.20 15.87
C ARG A 449 23.99 13.57 17.26
N ASN A 450 24.55 12.58 17.96
CA ASN A 450 25.19 12.76 19.26
C ASN A 450 26.64 13.29 19.15
N LYS A 451 27.12 13.61 17.94
CA LYS A 451 28.48 14.09 17.64
C LYS A 451 29.60 13.14 18.11
N LYS A 452 29.34 11.84 18.14
CA LYS A 452 30.37 10.82 18.36
C LYS A 452 31.18 10.62 17.08
N GLU A 453 32.49 10.40 17.20
CA GLU A 453 33.37 10.09 16.06
C GLU A 453 33.21 8.63 15.58
N GLU A 454 32.67 7.76 16.43
CA GLU A 454 32.46 6.34 16.18
C GLU A 454 31.07 5.87 16.63
N VAL A 455 30.61 4.75 16.05
CA VAL A 455 29.37 4.08 16.48
C VAL A 455 29.65 3.17 17.68
N ASP A 456 28.99 3.44 18.80
CA ASP A 456 29.10 2.66 20.03
C ASP A 456 27.89 1.74 20.27
N MET A 457 28.02 0.84 21.25
CA MET A 457 27.01 -0.19 21.51
C MET A 457 25.66 0.41 21.93
N GLN A 458 25.67 1.53 22.64
CA GLN A 458 24.45 2.26 23.00
C GLN A 458 23.71 2.78 21.76
N SER A 459 24.45 3.22 20.73
CA SER A 459 23.84 3.69 19.47
C SER A 459 23.23 2.54 18.66
N PHE A 460 23.80 1.32 18.72
CA PHE A 460 23.18 0.12 18.16
C PHE A 460 21.91 -0.30 18.93
N GLU A 461 21.95 -0.31 20.27
CA GLU A 461 20.79 -0.65 21.09
C GLU A 461 19.65 0.36 20.90
N GLN A 462 19.95 1.66 20.88
CA GLN A 462 18.97 2.71 20.53
C GLN A 462 18.44 2.59 19.10
N ALA A 463 19.23 2.09 18.14
CA ALA A 463 18.77 1.85 16.77
C ALA A 463 17.78 0.68 16.69
N VAL A 464 18.00 -0.41 17.44
CA VAL A 464 17.04 -1.52 17.55
C VAL A 464 15.72 -1.03 18.16
N GLU A 465 15.76 -0.29 19.27
CA GLU A 465 14.56 0.31 19.87
C GLU A 465 13.83 1.25 18.90
N ARG A 466 14.58 2.02 18.12
CA ARG A 466 14.05 2.98 17.13
C ARG A 466 13.43 2.31 15.92
N VAL A 467 13.90 1.14 15.51
CA VAL A 467 13.33 0.34 14.42
C VAL A 467 12.10 -0.45 14.89
N LEU A 468 12.10 -0.95 16.13
CA LEU A 468 10.96 -1.68 16.71
C LEU A 468 9.81 -0.77 17.17
N GLY A 469 10.10 0.22 18.03
CA GLY A 469 9.09 1.11 18.63
C GLY A 469 8.88 2.44 17.88
N GLY A 470 9.78 2.80 16.96
CA GLY A 470 9.71 4.03 16.19
C GLY A 470 10.28 5.28 16.89
N LEU A 471 9.72 6.45 16.55
CA LEU A 471 10.17 7.74 17.05
C LEU A 471 9.81 7.97 18.52
N GLU A 472 10.79 8.41 19.32
CA GLU A 472 10.65 8.83 20.71
C GLU A 472 9.88 10.15 20.84
N LYS A 473 8.73 10.11 21.53
CA LYS A 473 7.85 11.30 21.68
C LYS A 473 8.22 12.15 22.90
N ARG A 474 9.38 12.82 22.84
CA ARG A 474 9.84 13.77 23.90
C ARG A 474 8.88 14.93 24.19
N SER A 475 7.94 15.22 23.29
CA SER A 475 6.88 16.23 23.46
C SER A 475 5.60 15.71 24.11
N THR A 476 5.41 14.39 24.22
CA THR A 476 4.25 13.78 24.88
C THR A 476 4.50 13.69 26.37
N VAL A 477 4.25 14.81 27.07
CA VAL A 477 4.31 14.88 28.52
C VAL A 477 3.08 14.17 29.11
N LEU A 478 3.23 12.90 29.44
CA LEU A 478 2.25 12.16 30.25
C LEU A 478 2.13 12.81 31.63
N SER A 479 0.92 12.83 32.20
CA SER A 479 0.74 13.20 33.60
C SER A 479 1.44 12.19 34.53
N LYS A 480 1.67 12.57 35.79
CA LYS A 480 2.28 11.68 36.79
C LYS A 480 1.42 10.42 37.04
N GLU A 481 0.10 10.53 36.90
CA GLU A 481 -0.83 9.42 37.10
C GLU A 481 -0.85 8.47 35.89
N GLU A 482 -0.84 9.00 34.66
CA GLU A 482 -0.70 8.18 33.44
C GLU A 482 0.66 7.48 33.41
N ARG A 483 1.77 8.20 33.69
CA ARG A 483 3.11 7.61 33.80
C ARG A 483 3.15 6.51 34.87
N LYS A 484 2.44 6.67 36.00
CA LYS A 484 2.29 5.62 37.01
C LYS A 484 1.50 4.42 36.48
N LYS A 485 0.38 4.64 35.77
CA LYS A 485 -0.39 3.54 35.15
C LYS A 485 0.45 2.73 34.18
N VAL A 486 1.15 3.38 33.26
CA VAL A 486 2.09 2.74 32.31
C VAL A 486 3.18 1.96 33.05
N ALA A 487 3.80 2.51 34.10
CA ALA A 487 4.85 1.80 34.84
C ALA A 487 4.38 0.51 35.53
N TYR A 488 3.16 0.49 36.07
CA TYR A 488 2.60 -0.74 36.67
C TYR A 488 2.08 -1.72 35.61
N HIS A 489 1.62 -1.22 34.46
CA HIS A 489 1.25 -2.02 33.29
C HIS A 489 2.46 -2.79 32.75
N GLU A 490 3.55 -2.07 32.47
CA GLU A 490 4.81 -2.65 31.99
C GLU A 490 5.45 -3.60 33.03
N ALA A 491 5.38 -3.26 34.33
CA ALA A 491 5.78 -4.16 35.41
C ALA A 491 4.96 -5.47 35.44
N GLY A 492 3.67 -5.40 35.08
CA GLY A 492 2.80 -6.58 34.93
C GLY A 492 3.32 -7.56 33.89
N HIS A 493 3.60 -7.09 32.66
CA HIS A 493 4.22 -7.93 31.63
C HIS A 493 5.60 -8.45 32.07
N ALA A 494 6.43 -7.58 32.66
CA ALA A 494 7.79 -7.93 33.08
C ALA A 494 7.83 -9.06 34.12
N VAL A 495 6.97 -9.00 35.14
CA VAL A 495 6.88 -10.02 36.19
C VAL A 495 6.27 -11.32 35.67
N VAL A 496 5.18 -11.25 34.89
CA VAL A 496 4.56 -12.47 34.31
C VAL A 496 5.54 -13.18 33.37
N GLY A 497 6.27 -12.46 32.52
CA GLY A 497 7.30 -13.01 31.63
C GLY A 497 8.52 -13.60 32.36
N TRP A 498 8.72 -13.25 33.64
CA TRP A 498 9.76 -13.84 34.49
C TRP A 498 9.31 -15.17 35.10
N PHE A 499 8.10 -15.23 35.66
CA PHE A 499 7.65 -16.37 36.46
C PHE A 499 6.84 -17.45 35.72
N LEU A 500 6.48 -17.22 34.45
CA LEU A 500 5.98 -18.28 33.58
C LEU A 500 7.14 -19.15 33.04
N GLU A 501 6.88 -20.44 32.80
CA GLU A 501 7.91 -21.36 32.27
C GLU A 501 8.13 -21.12 30.78
N HIS A 502 7.04 -20.96 30.02
CA HIS A 502 7.08 -20.98 28.57
C HIS A 502 7.10 -19.60 27.91
N ALA A 503 6.96 -18.53 28.70
CA ALA A 503 7.09 -17.15 28.23
C ALA A 503 8.51 -16.84 27.72
N ASP A 504 8.60 -16.19 26.55
CA ASP A 504 9.86 -15.76 25.94
C ASP A 504 10.67 -14.84 26.89
N PRO A 505 12.02 -14.96 26.96
CA PRO A 505 12.84 -14.18 27.87
C PRO A 505 12.68 -12.66 27.74
N LEU A 506 12.44 -11.97 28.85
CA LEU A 506 12.48 -10.51 28.88
C LEU A 506 13.91 -9.99 28.66
N LEU A 507 14.07 -9.10 27.67
CA LEU A 507 15.33 -8.40 27.38
C LEU A 507 15.36 -7.02 28.06
N LYS A 508 14.27 -6.26 27.91
CA LYS A 508 14.19 -4.84 28.27
C LYS A 508 12.74 -4.42 28.49
N VAL A 509 12.51 -3.43 29.34
CA VAL A 509 11.22 -2.78 29.58
C VAL A 509 11.42 -1.27 29.54
N SER A 510 10.46 -0.51 29.01
CA SER A 510 10.49 0.95 29.06
C SER A 510 9.11 1.58 29.16
N ILE A 511 9.02 2.69 29.91
CA ILE A 511 7.82 3.54 30.01
C ILE A 511 7.94 4.82 29.15
N VAL A 512 8.88 4.84 28.21
CA VAL A 512 9.13 6.00 27.33
C VAL A 512 8.25 5.87 26.08
N PRO A 513 7.35 6.83 25.79
CA PRO A 513 6.41 6.71 24.68
C PRO A 513 7.13 6.74 23.31
N ARG A 514 6.86 5.72 22.49
CA ARG A 514 7.42 5.57 21.12
C ARG A 514 6.31 5.36 20.09
N GLY A 515 6.51 5.88 18.88
CA GLY A 515 5.59 5.65 17.76
C GLY A 515 4.20 6.25 17.97
N SER A 516 3.17 5.68 17.34
CA SER A 516 1.80 6.22 17.39
C SER A 516 1.03 5.80 18.66
N SER A 517 1.11 4.53 19.04
CA SER A 517 0.21 3.89 20.03
C SER A 517 0.90 3.45 21.33
N ALA A 518 2.21 3.21 21.33
CA ALA A 518 2.93 2.63 22.46
C ALA A 518 3.34 3.68 23.49
N LEU A 519 2.69 3.68 24.66
CA LEU A 519 3.07 4.53 25.80
C LEU A 519 4.23 3.94 26.62
N GLY A 520 4.34 2.61 26.64
CA GLY A 520 5.50 1.84 27.07
C GLY A 520 5.72 0.66 26.13
N TYR A 521 6.73 -0.17 26.39
CA TYR A 521 6.89 -1.48 25.76
C TYR A 521 7.79 -2.43 26.57
N ALA A 522 7.47 -3.72 26.52
CA ALA A 522 8.35 -4.82 26.96
C ALA A 522 8.96 -5.53 25.75
N GLN A 523 10.29 -5.51 25.62
CA GLN A 523 11.02 -6.24 24.59
C GLN A 523 11.29 -7.68 25.05
N LEU A 524 10.70 -8.63 24.34
CA LEU A 524 10.86 -10.07 24.56
C LEU A 524 11.83 -10.67 23.54
N GLN A 525 12.63 -11.65 23.96
CA GLN A 525 13.48 -12.46 23.10
C GLN A 525 12.64 -13.59 22.51
N THR A 526 11.79 -13.26 21.53
CA THR A 526 10.97 -14.25 20.83
C THR A 526 11.85 -15.37 20.27
N SER A 527 11.50 -16.61 20.60
CA SER A 527 12.20 -17.79 20.12
C SER A 527 11.73 -18.15 18.70
N ASP A 528 12.69 -18.36 17.78
CA ASP A 528 12.44 -18.74 16.38
C ASP A 528 11.89 -20.19 16.29
N ARG A 529 10.66 -20.43 16.76
CA ARG A 529 10.01 -21.74 16.90
C ARG A 529 8.79 -21.88 16.00
N PHE A 530 8.78 -22.91 15.16
CA PHE A 530 7.67 -23.22 14.23
C PHE A 530 6.52 -24.02 14.86
N LEU A 531 6.71 -24.61 16.04
CA LEU A 531 5.73 -25.44 16.73
C LEU A 531 5.51 -24.89 18.15
N MET A 532 4.24 -24.67 18.51
CA MET A 532 3.83 -24.19 19.83
C MET A 532 2.85 -25.16 20.49
N THR A 533 3.01 -25.41 21.78
CA THR A 533 2.08 -26.22 22.59
C THR A 533 0.93 -25.39 23.14
N LYS A 534 -0.12 -26.06 23.63
CA LYS A 534 -1.27 -25.41 24.29
C LYS A 534 -0.84 -24.61 25.52
N GLU A 535 0.15 -25.12 26.25
CA GLU A 535 0.74 -24.52 27.45
C GLU A 535 1.57 -23.27 27.10
N GLN A 536 2.31 -23.31 25.99
CA GLN A 536 3.06 -22.16 25.47
C GLN A 536 2.14 -21.03 25.02
N LEU A 537 1.07 -21.36 24.26
CA LEU A 537 0.07 -20.38 23.83
C LEU A 537 -0.71 -19.80 25.03
N MET A 538 -0.99 -20.60 26.06
CA MET A 538 -1.60 -20.15 27.31
C MET A 538 -0.68 -19.19 28.08
N ASP A 539 0.62 -19.48 28.18
CA ASP A 539 1.59 -18.60 28.83
C ASP A 539 1.78 -17.28 28.06
N GLN A 540 1.75 -17.30 26.73
CA GLN A 540 1.74 -16.07 25.91
C GLN A 540 0.46 -15.24 26.11
N MET A 541 -0.71 -15.87 26.23
CA MET A 541 -1.95 -15.15 26.59
C MET A 541 -1.86 -14.53 27.99
N CYS A 542 -1.29 -15.25 28.98
CA CYS A 542 -1.10 -14.71 30.32
C CYS A 542 -0.14 -13.52 30.33
N LEU A 543 0.95 -13.60 29.57
CA LEU A 543 1.93 -12.52 29.41
C LEU A 543 1.29 -11.23 28.87
N ALA A 544 0.45 -11.34 27.84
CA ALA A 544 -0.29 -10.20 27.29
C ALA A 544 -1.37 -9.66 28.25
N LEU A 545 -2.03 -10.52 29.04
CA LEU A 545 -2.97 -10.06 30.08
C LEU A 545 -2.29 -9.39 31.29
N GLY A 546 -0.98 -9.59 31.48
CA GLY A 546 -0.22 -9.14 32.65
C GLY A 546 -0.38 -7.66 32.98
N GLY A 547 -0.27 -6.76 32.00
CA GLY A 547 -0.39 -5.31 32.22
C GLY A 547 -1.79 -4.88 32.69
N ARG A 548 -2.85 -5.41 32.06
CA ARG A 548 -4.24 -5.14 32.46
C ARG A 548 -4.57 -5.66 33.86
N VAL A 549 -4.01 -6.82 34.24
CA VAL A 549 -4.21 -7.39 35.58
C VAL A 549 -3.44 -6.57 36.64
N ALA A 550 -2.21 -6.15 36.34
CA ALA A 550 -1.42 -5.29 37.23
C ALA A 550 -2.08 -3.91 37.46
N GLU A 551 -2.68 -3.31 36.42
CA GLU A 551 -3.52 -2.11 36.58
C GLU A 551 -4.68 -2.35 37.55
N LEU A 552 -5.50 -3.38 37.29
CA LEU A 552 -6.68 -3.70 38.09
C LEU A 552 -6.32 -3.96 39.57
N MET A 553 -5.21 -4.65 39.81
CA MET A 553 -4.72 -4.97 41.17
C MET A 553 -4.14 -3.79 41.96
N HIS A 554 -3.64 -2.76 41.28
CA HIS A 554 -3.01 -1.61 41.93
C HIS A 554 -3.91 -0.37 42.01
N PHE A 555 -4.72 -0.11 40.98
CA PHE A 555 -5.60 1.06 40.91
C PHE A 555 -7.08 0.73 41.16
N GLY A 556 -7.50 -0.54 41.01
CA GLY A 556 -8.92 -0.92 41.06
C GLY A 556 -9.72 -0.58 39.80
N GLU A 557 -9.06 -0.03 38.78
CA GLU A 557 -9.60 0.37 37.48
C GLU A 557 -8.68 -0.10 36.34
N VAL A 558 -9.18 -0.08 35.11
CA VAL A 558 -8.42 -0.49 33.91
C VAL A 558 -8.42 0.61 32.85
N SER A 559 -7.30 0.78 32.17
CA SER A 559 -7.11 1.76 31.10
C SER A 559 -7.54 1.21 29.73
N SER A 560 -7.55 2.10 28.73
CA SER A 560 -7.62 1.73 27.31
C SER A 560 -6.28 1.29 26.73
N GLY A 561 -5.17 1.38 27.48
CA GLY A 561 -3.83 1.00 27.00
C GLY A 561 -3.71 -0.48 26.65
N ALA A 562 -4.45 -1.36 27.35
CA ALA A 562 -4.48 -2.79 27.11
C ALA A 562 -5.20 -3.23 25.81
N GLN A 563 -5.53 -2.32 24.88
CA GLN A 563 -6.28 -2.66 23.66
C GLN A 563 -5.52 -3.67 22.80
N ASP A 564 -4.28 -3.35 22.43
CA ASP A 564 -3.46 -4.18 21.53
C ASP A 564 -3.22 -5.58 22.13
N ASP A 565 -3.11 -5.70 23.45
CA ASP A 565 -2.94 -6.99 24.13
C ASP A 565 -4.23 -7.80 24.21
N LEU A 566 -5.38 -7.16 24.42
CA LEU A 566 -6.67 -7.82 24.29
C LEU A 566 -6.90 -8.33 22.86
N GLU A 567 -6.43 -7.63 21.84
CA GLU A 567 -6.49 -8.08 20.44
C GLU A 567 -5.62 -9.33 20.23
N LYS A 568 -4.34 -9.31 20.63
CA LYS A 568 -3.43 -10.48 20.59
C LYS A 568 -4.00 -11.70 21.34
N VAL A 569 -4.51 -11.48 22.55
CA VAL A 569 -5.13 -12.53 23.40
C VAL A 569 -6.38 -13.10 22.74
N THR A 570 -7.21 -12.25 22.15
CA THR A 570 -8.42 -12.67 21.42
C THR A 570 -8.06 -13.47 20.18
N GLN A 571 -7.12 -12.97 19.36
CA GLN A 571 -6.64 -13.66 18.16
C GLN A 571 -6.03 -15.04 18.50
N SER A 572 -5.21 -15.13 19.55
CA SER A 572 -4.67 -16.41 20.04
C SER A 572 -5.77 -17.40 20.46
N ALA A 573 -6.80 -16.93 21.20
CA ALA A 573 -7.91 -17.77 21.61
C ALA A 573 -8.73 -18.30 20.42
N TYR A 574 -9.06 -17.45 19.43
CA TYR A 574 -9.73 -17.90 18.21
C TYR A 574 -8.84 -18.84 17.37
N SER A 575 -7.53 -18.59 17.24
CA SER A 575 -6.61 -19.49 16.54
C SER A 575 -6.51 -20.87 17.21
N GLN A 576 -6.45 -20.95 18.53
CA GLN A 576 -6.47 -22.22 19.27
C GLN A 576 -7.77 -23.03 19.03
N VAL A 577 -8.91 -22.34 18.95
CA VAL A 577 -10.24 -22.96 18.83
C VAL A 577 -10.61 -23.27 17.38
N MET A 578 -10.22 -22.43 16.42
CA MET A 578 -10.60 -22.53 15.00
C MET A 578 -9.50 -23.11 14.10
N MET A 579 -8.23 -22.74 14.30
CA MET A 579 -7.15 -23.12 13.37
C MET A 579 -6.42 -24.39 13.83
N TYR A 580 -6.05 -24.45 15.12
CA TYR A 580 -5.17 -25.47 15.68
C TYR A 580 -5.89 -26.69 16.27
N GLY A 581 -7.22 -26.65 16.41
CA GLY A 581 -8.01 -27.79 16.94
C GLY A 581 -7.72 -28.14 18.41
N LEU A 582 -7.26 -27.19 19.23
CA LEU A 582 -6.81 -27.42 20.63
C LEU A 582 -7.95 -27.43 21.67
N ASN A 583 -9.21 -27.34 21.21
CA ASN A 583 -10.41 -27.35 22.05
C ASN A 583 -11.18 -28.68 21.97
N GLU A 584 -11.49 -29.26 23.13
CA GLU A 584 -12.13 -30.58 23.26
C GLU A 584 -13.58 -30.64 22.74
N LYS A 585 -14.34 -29.54 22.73
CA LYS A 585 -15.74 -29.52 22.27
C LYS A 585 -15.88 -29.49 20.75
N ILE A 586 -14.96 -28.79 20.08
CA ILE A 586 -14.91 -28.71 18.62
C ILE A 586 -14.11 -29.89 18.05
N GLY A 587 -13.10 -30.36 18.80
CA GLY A 587 -12.20 -31.41 18.38
C GLY A 587 -11.14 -30.92 17.38
N PRO A 588 -10.41 -31.86 16.76
CA PRO A 588 -9.31 -31.57 15.82
C PRO A 588 -9.85 -31.18 14.43
N LEU A 589 -10.65 -30.12 14.37
CA LEU A 589 -11.12 -29.50 13.14
C LEU A 589 -10.39 -28.17 12.89
N SER A 590 -10.25 -27.80 11.62
CA SER A 590 -9.66 -26.53 11.21
C SER A 590 -10.63 -25.74 10.33
N TYR A 591 -10.93 -24.51 10.74
CA TYR A 591 -11.79 -23.55 10.06
C TYR A 591 -10.93 -22.38 9.54
N PRO A 592 -10.33 -22.48 8.34
CA PRO A 592 -9.46 -21.45 7.80
C PRO A 592 -10.19 -20.10 7.66
N SER A 593 -9.68 -19.09 8.37
CA SER A 593 -10.11 -17.70 8.23
C SER A 593 -9.45 -17.07 6.99
N SER A 594 -10.09 -17.18 5.83
CA SER A 594 -9.66 -16.54 4.59
C SER A 594 -10.06 -15.06 4.58
N GLU A 595 -9.11 -14.14 4.78
CA GLU A 595 -9.36 -12.67 4.76
C GLU A 595 -10.03 -12.19 3.45
N GLU A 596 -9.74 -12.85 2.34
CA GLU A 596 -10.30 -12.56 1.01
C GLU A 596 -11.74 -13.06 0.81
N SER A 597 -12.33 -13.71 1.82
CA SER A 597 -13.66 -14.31 1.74
C SER A 597 -14.61 -13.77 2.80
N GLN A 598 -15.33 -12.70 2.43
CA GLN A 598 -16.64 -12.37 3.03
C GLN A 598 -17.74 -13.38 2.63
N VAL A 599 -17.38 -14.42 1.85
CA VAL A 599 -18.19 -15.62 1.63
C VAL A 599 -18.54 -16.25 2.98
N GLU A 600 -19.71 -16.88 3.08
CA GLU A 600 -20.27 -17.38 4.33
C GLU A 600 -19.29 -18.22 5.16
N LYS A 601 -19.33 -18.02 6.49
CA LYS A 601 -18.65 -18.88 7.47
C LYS A 601 -18.98 -20.34 7.16
N ILE A 602 -17.96 -21.17 6.94
CA ILE A 602 -18.07 -22.60 6.59
C ILE A 602 -18.61 -23.49 7.73
N TYR A 603 -19.25 -22.90 8.73
CA TYR A 603 -19.75 -23.52 9.95
C TYR A 603 -21.02 -22.84 10.44
N SER A 604 -21.90 -23.60 11.09
CA SER A 604 -23.23 -23.12 11.49
C SER A 604 -23.19 -21.98 12.51
N GLN A 605 -24.28 -21.22 12.63
CA GLN A 605 -24.42 -20.20 13.69
C GLN A 605 -24.26 -20.79 15.10
N ALA A 606 -24.74 -22.02 15.34
CA ALA A 606 -24.55 -22.73 16.60
C ALA A 606 -23.06 -23.06 16.85
N THR A 607 -22.32 -23.41 15.80
CA THR A 607 -20.86 -23.60 15.86
C THR A 607 -20.15 -22.27 16.14
N SER A 608 -20.56 -21.16 15.50
CA SER A 608 -20.00 -19.83 15.80
C SER A 608 -20.21 -19.45 17.26
N HIS A 609 -21.42 -19.65 17.81
CA HIS A 609 -21.69 -19.39 19.21
C HIS A 609 -20.85 -20.27 20.16
N MET A 610 -20.62 -21.53 19.79
CA MET A 610 -19.74 -22.43 20.55
C MET A 610 -18.27 -21.97 20.53
N ILE A 611 -17.77 -21.52 19.37
CA ILE A 611 -16.44 -20.92 19.24
C ILE A 611 -16.33 -19.70 20.15
N ASP A 612 -17.30 -18.77 20.10
CA ASP A 612 -17.30 -17.55 20.90
C ASP A 612 -17.33 -17.85 22.42
N MET A 613 -18.08 -18.88 22.85
CA MET A 613 -18.12 -19.32 24.24
C MET A 613 -16.80 -19.94 24.71
N GLU A 614 -16.19 -20.79 23.89
CA GLU A 614 -14.93 -21.47 24.25
C GLU A 614 -13.73 -20.50 24.20
N ALA A 615 -13.68 -19.57 23.25
CA ALA A 615 -12.67 -18.51 23.23
C ALA A 615 -12.73 -17.67 24.52
N ARG A 616 -13.93 -17.24 24.94
CA ARG A 616 -14.13 -16.54 26.23
C ARG A 616 -13.66 -17.38 27.42
N LYS A 617 -13.90 -18.69 27.42
CA LYS A 617 -13.48 -19.60 28.50
C LYS A 617 -11.95 -19.70 28.61
N ILE A 618 -11.24 -19.79 27.47
CA ILE A 618 -9.76 -19.80 27.45
C ILE A 618 -9.22 -18.45 27.97
N ILE A 619 -9.75 -17.32 27.48
CA ILE A 619 -9.34 -15.98 27.93
C ILE A 619 -9.60 -15.78 29.43
N ALA A 620 -10.76 -16.22 29.95
CA ALA A 620 -11.08 -16.15 31.37
C ALA A 620 -10.10 -16.99 32.23
N SER A 621 -9.75 -18.19 31.79
CA SER A 621 -8.78 -19.04 32.48
C SER A 621 -7.36 -18.46 32.43
N ALA A 622 -6.96 -17.82 31.32
CA ALA A 622 -5.69 -17.09 31.24
C ALA A 622 -5.68 -15.88 32.18
N PHE A 623 -6.79 -15.13 32.26
CA PHE A 623 -6.94 -14.01 33.20
C PHE A 623 -6.85 -14.47 34.66
N GLU A 624 -7.55 -15.53 35.03
CA GLU A 624 -7.49 -16.14 36.38
C GLU A 624 -6.08 -16.61 36.75
N LYS A 625 -5.40 -17.35 35.84
CA LYS A 625 -3.99 -17.76 36.02
C LYS A 625 -3.06 -16.56 36.23
N THR A 626 -3.28 -15.48 35.48
CA THR A 626 -2.47 -14.25 35.54
C THR A 626 -2.70 -13.47 36.84
N THR A 627 -3.96 -13.36 37.29
CA THR A 627 -4.31 -12.74 38.58
C THR A 627 -3.69 -13.49 39.75
N ASN A 628 -3.85 -14.82 39.80
CA ASN A 628 -3.28 -15.64 40.89
C ASN A 628 -1.74 -15.50 40.95
N LEU A 629 -1.06 -15.44 39.80
CA LEU A 629 0.39 -15.24 39.73
C LEU A 629 0.83 -13.84 40.19
N LEU A 630 0.12 -12.79 39.76
CA LEU A 630 0.44 -11.42 40.15
C LEU A 630 0.07 -11.14 41.61
N GLU A 631 -0.94 -11.80 42.18
CA GLU A 631 -1.24 -11.76 43.62
C GLU A 631 -0.11 -12.39 44.44
N GLU A 632 0.41 -13.55 44.05
CA GLU A 632 1.55 -14.19 44.71
C GLU A 632 2.85 -13.36 44.62
N LYS A 633 2.96 -12.48 43.60
CA LYS A 633 4.16 -11.65 43.33
C LYS A 633 3.91 -10.14 43.51
N LYS A 634 2.84 -9.74 44.19
CA LYS A 634 2.40 -8.33 44.29
C LYS A 634 3.51 -7.38 44.76
N ASP A 635 4.29 -7.78 45.77
CA ASP A 635 5.41 -6.97 46.30
C ASP A 635 6.53 -6.74 45.28
N LEU A 636 6.72 -7.66 44.34
CA LEU A 636 7.70 -7.50 43.26
C LEU A 636 7.16 -6.59 42.15
N VAL A 637 5.87 -6.71 41.80
CA VAL A 637 5.22 -5.82 40.82
C VAL A 637 5.30 -4.36 41.28
N MET A 638 5.09 -4.11 42.58
CA MET A 638 5.24 -2.77 43.15
C MET A 638 6.68 -2.25 43.03
N LYS A 639 7.70 -3.05 43.40
CA LYS A 639 9.12 -2.68 43.26
C LYS A 639 9.53 -2.41 41.82
N VAL A 640 9.13 -3.26 40.87
CA VAL A 640 9.44 -3.09 39.44
C VAL A 640 8.76 -1.85 38.88
N GLY A 641 7.50 -1.58 39.28
CA GLY A 641 6.78 -0.36 38.91
C GLY A 641 7.39 0.93 39.49
N GLU A 642 7.93 0.87 40.71
CA GLU A 642 8.64 1.99 41.35
C GLU A 642 10.01 2.24 40.69
N GLU A 643 10.81 1.20 40.46
CA GLU A 643 12.11 1.31 39.77
C GLU A 643 11.94 1.81 38.31
N LEU A 644 10.88 1.37 37.60
CA LEU A 644 10.54 1.90 36.27
C LEU A 644 10.21 3.40 36.30
N LEU A 645 9.65 3.93 37.38
CA LEU A 645 9.36 5.37 37.49
C LEU A 645 10.63 6.20 37.70
N GLU A 646 11.66 5.66 38.35
CA GLU A 646 12.95 6.31 38.55
C GLU A 646 13.88 6.18 37.34
N LYS A 647 14.03 4.98 36.77
CA LYS A 647 14.97 4.70 35.67
C LYS A 647 14.40 4.89 34.26
N GLU A 648 13.07 4.92 34.11
CA GLU A 648 12.32 4.91 32.82
C GLU A 648 12.51 3.67 31.93
N VAL A 649 13.56 2.88 32.20
CA VAL A 649 14.02 1.72 31.43
C VAL A 649 14.63 0.71 32.41
N LEU A 650 14.25 -0.56 32.30
CA LEU A 650 14.91 -1.67 32.99
C LEU A 650 15.46 -2.68 31.99
N SER A 651 16.67 -3.17 32.23
CA SER A 651 17.27 -4.26 31.47
C SER A 651 17.04 -5.60 32.17
N ARG A 652 17.28 -6.72 31.46
CA ARG A 652 17.29 -8.06 32.08
C ARG A 652 18.16 -8.13 33.34
N ASP A 653 19.28 -7.43 33.37
CA ASP A 653 20.21 -7.46 34.51
C ASP A 653 19.66 -6.69 35.73
N ASP A 654 18.92 -5.58 35.53
CA ASP A 654 18.14 -4.93 36.59
C ASP A 654 17.06 -5.87 37.15
N MET A 655 16.38 -6.62 36.27
CA MET A 655 15.37 -7.61 36.69
C MET A 655 15.99 -8.78 37.47
N ILE A 656 17.22 -9.21 37.17
CA ILE A 656 17.94 -10.21 37.99
C ILE A 656 18.25 -9.64 39.40
N LEU A 657 18.57 -8.36 39.51
CA LEU A 657 18.81 -7.70 40.81
C LEU A 657 17.52 -7.53 41.64
N LEU A 658 16.38 -7.25 41.00
CA LEU A 658 15.09 -7.04 41.67
C LEU A 658 14.36 -8.35 42.01
N ALA A 659 14.34 -9.31 41.08
CA ALA A 659 13.54 -10.54 41.17
C ALA A 659 14.36 -11.80 41.49
N GLY A 660 15.69 -11.70 41.47
CA GLY A 660 16.59 -12.86 41.48
C GLY A 660 16.69 -13.54 40.09
N PRO A 661 17.56 -14.57 39.96
CA PRO A 661 17.68 -15.33 38.72
C PRO A 661 16.35 -16.01 38.36
N ARG A 662 15.98 -16.01 37.08
CA ARG A 662 14.74 -16.65 36.60
C ARG A 662 14.76 -18.15 36.97
N PRO A 663 13.67 -18.72 37.53
CA PRO A 663 13.66 -20.11 38.00
C PRO A 663 13.71 -21.17 36.88
N PHE A 664 13.58 -20.76 35.61
CA PHE A 664 13.56 -21.64 34.45
C PHE A 664 14.81 -21.47 33.58
N LYS A 665 15.30 -22.58 33.02
CA LYS A 665 16.52 -22.58 32.18
C LYS A 665 16.29 -21.76 30.91
N GLN A 666 17.04 -20.69 30.75
CA GLN A 666 17.02 -19.87 29.54
C GLN A 666 18.08 -20.35 28.53
N THR A 667 17.80 -20.17 27.24
CA THR A 667 18.82 -19.99 26.19
C THR A 667 18.87 -18.50 25.91
N THR A 668 20.00 -17.85 26.15
CA THR A 668 20.12 -16.37 26.06
C THR A 668 21.33 -15.91 25.27
N THR A 669 22.42 -16.68 25.33
CA THR A 669 23.67 -16.43 24.61
C THR A 669 23.52 -16.89 23.16
N TYR A 670 24.12 -16.17 22.22
CA TYR A 670 24.13 -16.55 20.80
C TYR A 670 24.58 -18.01 20.59
N ASP A 671 25.60 -18.46 21.33
CA ASP A 671 26.13 -19.82 21.25
C ASP A 671 25.19 -20.86 21.90
N GLU A 672 24.40 -20.50 22.92
CA GLU A 672 23.34 -21.38 23.47
C GLU A 672 22.19 -21.59 22.47
N PHE A 673 21.88 -20.60 21.65
CA PHE A 673 20.93 -20.75 20.53
C PHE A 673 21.52 -21.60 19.38
N LEU A 674 22.83 -21.55 19.16
CA LEU A 674 23.49 -22.48 18.24
C LEU A 674 23.40 -23.91 18.77
N ASP A 675 23.80 -24.16 20.02
CA ASP A 675 23.77 -25.51 20.61
C ASP A 675 22.34 -26.07 20.73
N ALA A 676 21.34 -25.22 20.99
CA ALA A 676 19.93 -25.62 21.01
C ALA A 676 19.37 -25.91 19.60
N SER A 677 19.80 -25.19 18.56
CA SER A 677 19.40 -25.46 17.16
C SER A 677 20.22 -26.59 16.50
N ILE A 678 21.33 -27.00 17.11
CA ILE A 678 22.19 -28.12 16.68
C ILE A 678 21.97 -29.35 17.60
N ALA A 679 20.96 -29.31 18.48
CA ALA A 679 20.58 -30.43 19.34
C ALA A 679 20.41 -31.72 18.49
N PRO A 680 21.20 -32.78 18.75
CA PRO A 680 21.40 -33.82 17.76
C PRO A 680 20.13 -34.62 17.50
N THR A 681 19.76 -34.74 16.22
CA THR A 681 18.94 -35.87 15.77
C THR A 681 19.66 -37.15 16.20
N LYS A 682 18.91 -38.11 16.76
CA LYS A 682 19.50 -39.31 17.38
C LYS A 682 20.36 -40.14 16.41
N GLU A 683 20.13 -39.95 15.11
CA GLU A 683 20.90 -40.49 13.99
C GLU A 683 22.39 -40.13 14.08
N GLY A 684 22.74 -38.87 14.39
CA GLY A 684 24.14 -38.41 14.46
C GLY A 684 24.94 -39.05 15.60
N GLU A 685 24.30 -39.34 16.74
CA GLU A 685 24.92 -40.14 17.80
C GLU A 685 25.22 -41.57 17.35
N THR A 686 24.34 -42.18 16.53
CA THR A 686 24.59 -43.51 15.94
C THR A 686 25.76 -43.48 14.97
N GLU A 687 25.84 -42.49 14.08
CA GLU A 687 26.95 -42.38 13.14
C GLU A 687 28.29 -42.17 13.85
N GLU A 688 28.35 -41.28 14.85
CA GLU A 688 29.61 -41.02 15.57
C GLU A 688 30.03 -42.23 16.43
N LYS A 689 29.07 -42.99 16.98
CA LYS A 689 29.34 -44.27 17.66
C LYS A 689 29.80 -45.35 16.68
N GLU A 690 29.15 -45.48 15.52
CA GLU A 690 29.59 -46.40 14.46
C GLU A 690 30.99 -46.05 13.96
N GLU A 691 31.32 -44.77 13.75
CA GLU A 691 32.61 -44.36 13.22
C GLU A 691 33.72 -44.57 14.26
N LYS A 692 33.44 -44.32 15.55
CA LYS A 692 34.30 -44.70 16.67
C LYS A 692 34.47 -46.22 16.78
N GLU A 693 33.43 -47.02 16.55
CA GLU A 693 33.54 -48.48 16.55
C GLU A 693 34.29 -49.01 15.32
N LYS A 694 34.06 -48.47 14.12
CA LYS A 694 34.80 -48.77 12.89
C LYS A 694 36.29 -48.42 13.03
N LYS A 695 36.62 -47.28 13.64
CA LYS A 695 38.00 -46.90 14.03
C LYS A 695 38.60 -47.85 15.06
N ARG A 696 37.80 -48.36 16.01
CA ARG A 696 38.25 -49.34 17.04
C ARG A 696 38.43 -50.76 16.46
N LYS A 697 37.61 -51.17 15.50
CA LYS A 697 37.73 -52.41 14.70
C LYS A 697 38.87 -52.38 13.68
N ARG A 698 39.32 -51.19 13.25
CA ARG A 698 40.55 -50.99 12.45
C ARG A 698 41.85 -50.85 13.28
N ARG A 699 41.75 -50.93 14.62
CA ARG A 699 42.87 -50.88 15.58
C ARG A 699 43.05 -52.19 16.37
N LYS A 700 42.30 -53.22 16.00
CA LYS A 700 42.49 -54.62 16.37
C LYS A 700 42.83 -55.41 15.11
#